data_AF-A0A931VC17-F1
#
_entry.id   AF-A0A931VC17-F1
#
_cell.length_a   1.000
_cell.length_b   1.000
_cell.length_c   1.000
_cell.angle_alpha   90.00
_cell.angle_beta   90.00
_cell.angle_gamma   90.00
#
_symmetry.space_group_name_H-M   'P 1'
#
loop_
_entity.id
_entity.type
_entity.pdbx_description
1 polymer ?
#
loop_
_entity_poly.entity_id
_entity_poly.type
_entity_poly.pdbx_seq_one_letter_code
_entity_poly.pdbx_strand_id
1 'polypeptide(L)'
;MKAHRIILGALVFGMLFPQLWLRAATVTWVTPGPSTNDWFGTNNWSGQSVPANGNEVIINYTNVGVLLTNSTAELSSLLISNSSTLIFSNWDTTLTASNVTIAGNGVMTLPAAFTDTDMSNNIVIACSNLLIASGGSINANAKGYVGRSGASNSYGYGPGRGYYVGGGGYGGYGGAQYGGATNGSASAPITPGSAGGSYAGGGYGGSGGGAVRIQASGTITNNGTIAANGAAGSSSGAGSGGSIYITCNSMAGSGVVSANGGSATHGGGGGGRIAVIYDTNAQASIVPVPSIQFQAAGAVGGWGCSDVGTLYFLDNYFLTETFRHSGQWLVSNFTNWELNNLVISNGWLRLPAQGFQLTVTNDLRIVGTSTNVHKFELSNAVVTVGGGVWLDKVAVSLYSGQTSGPLLSCNGNLILTNGALMYFYSGPTNMGGATDQGALISVTNDILIANTAVIYLYSHSTNGGSPLMRMRNLTIASGGSINANGSGFAGYGGGGYGWGYGPGGYGTGGGGHGGIGGIGSIGGSVAGQTYGNSNAPILPGSGGGNYTGGYAPSQGGGLVRLDASGTITLNGTLTANGGGTATGAGGAGGGIYITCRILAGNSANITARGSNATGGYGAGGGGRIAVWRMYHTYTGSAPSAAGGTSASSYPGATGTVVWVQIPFPGTMMSFK
;
A
#
# COMPACT_ATOMS: atom_id res chain seq x y z
N MET A 1 41.51 14.25 87.19
CA MET A 1 41.92 14.35 85.77
C MET A 1 40.87 13.67 84.90
N LYS A 2 40.41 14.39 83.87
CA LYS A 2 39.58 13.96 82.73
C LYS A 2 38.14 13.51 83.01
N ALA A 3 37.24 14.47 82.79
CA ALA A 3 35.85 14.29 82.42
C ALA A 3 35.70 13.61 81.06
N HIS A 4 34.62 12.86 80.84
CA HIS A 4 33.87 12.78 79.57
C HIS A 4 32.37 12.64 79.88
N ARG A 5 31.56 13.28 79.04
CA ARG A 5 30.18 13.72 79.27
C ARG A 5 29.22 13.02 78.29
N ILE A 6 28.03 12.64 78.81
CA ILE A 6 26.67 12.72 78.21
C ILE A 6 26.39 11.68 77.09
N ILE A 7 25.23 10.99 76.99
CA ILE A 7 23.88 11.47 76.59
C ILE A 7 22.81 10.42 77.00
N LEU A 8 21.71 10.90 77.60
CA LEU A 8 20.45 10.16 77.83
C LEU A 8 19.68 9.99 76.51
N GLY A 9 19.30 8.76 76.17
CA GLY A 9 18.34 8.46 75.11
C GLY A 9 16.91 8.41 75.66
N ALA A 10 16.02 9.24 75.11
CA ALA A 10 14.58 9.20 75.38
C ALA A 10 13.92 8.12 74.50
N LEU A 11 13.21 7.18 75.14
CA LEU A 11 12.34 6.20 74.48
C LEU A 11 11.08 6.92 73.97
N VAL A 12 10.84 6.90 72.66
CA VAL A 12 9.56 7.28 72.05
C VAL A 12 8.77 6.01 71.77
N PHE A 13 7.63 5.86 72.45
CA PHE A 13 6.63 4.82 72.20
C PHE A 13 5.93 5.14 70.86
N GLY A 14 6.23 4.38 69.81
CA GLY A 14 5.49 4.44 68.55
C GLY A 14 4.13 3.77 68.71
N MET A 15 3.05 4.57 68.72
CA MET A 15 1.68 4.05 68.55
C MET A 15 1.51 3.54 67.12
N LEU A 16 1.42 2.21 66.96
CA LEU A 16 0.88 1.59 65.76
C LEU A 16 -0.61 1.95 65.64
N PHE A 17 -0.96 2.81 64.68
CA PHE A 17 -2.33 2.84 64.17
C PHE A 17 -2.52 1.64 63.23
N PRO A 18 -3.53 0.79 63.45
CA PRO A 18 -3.88 -0.21 62.45
C PRO A 18 -4.36 0.53 61.20
N GLN A 19 -3.70 0.28 60.06
CA GLN A 19 -4.17 0.69 58.74
C GLN A 19 -5.54 0.04 58.51
N LEU A 20 -6.60 0.80 58.77
CA LEU A 20 -7.96 0.43 58.41
C LEU A 20 -7.97 0.33 56.89
N TRP A 21 -8.06 -0.88 56.34
CA TRP A 21 -8.32 -1.08 54.92
C TRP A 21 -9.71 -0.50 54.63
N LEU A 22 -9.78 0.78 54.27
CA LEU A 22 -11.00 1.39 53.77
C LEU A 22 -11.34 0.62 52.48
N ARG A 23 -12.42 -0.16 52.54
CA ARG A 23 -12.97 -0.87 51.39
C ARG A 23 -13.21 0.16 50.26
N ALA A 24 -12.74 -0.16 49.05
CA ALA A 24 -12.97 0.66 47.85
C ALA A 24 -14.46 1.05 47.75
N ALA A 25 -14.74 2.34 47.67
CA ALA A 25 -16.11 2.82 47.48
C ALA A 25 -16.49 2.71 45.99
N THR A 26 -17.72 2.26 45.73
CA THR A 26 -18.31 2.30 44.39
C THR A 26 -18.94 3.67 44.16
N VAL A 27 -18.52 4.37 43.11
CA VAL A 27 -18.99 5.71 42.74
C VAL A 27 -19.63 5.64 41.35
N THR A 28 -20.92 5.92 41.27
CA THR A 28 -21.73 5.80 40.04
C THR A 28 -22.16 7.17 39.54
N TRP A 29 -22.21 7.36 38.21
CA TRP A 29 -22.76 8.57 37.59
C TRP A 29 -24.29 8.66 37.81
N VAL A 30 -24.83 9.83 38.24
CA VAL A 30 -26.23 9.93 38.75
C VAL A 30 -27.16 11.00 38.15
N THR A 31 -26.77 11.82 37.15
CA THR A 31 -27.58 13.01 36.78
C THR A 31 -28.83 12.78 35.91
N PRO A 32 -29.99 13.32 36.35
CA PRO A 32 -30.82 14.20 35.53
C PRO A 32 -31.22 15.49 36.28
N GLY A 33 -30.50 16.58 36.04
CA GLY A 33 -30.69 17.94 36.59
C GLY A 33 -29.70 18.92 35.92
N PRO A 34 -29.80 20.26 36.06
CA PRO A 34 -29.09 21.23 35.21
C PRO A 34 -27.59 21.39 35.55
N SER A 35 -26.88 20.28 35.74
CA SER A 35 -25.44 20.24 36.00
C SER A 35 -24.68 19.58 34.86
N THR A 36 -23.45 20.05 34.71
CA THR A 36 -22.53 19.87 33.60
C THR A 36 -22.23 18.41 33.29
N ASN A 37 -21.78 18.12 32.06
CA ASN A 37 -21.20 16.83 31.69
C ASN A 37 -19.82 16.58 32.32
N ASP A 38 -19.37 17.39 33.26
CA ASP A 38 -18.00 17.40 33.78
C ASP A 38 -17.73 16.23 34.74
N TRP A 39 -16.69 15.44 34.48
CA TRP A 39 -16.20 14.40 35.40
C TRP A 39 -15.88 14.96 36.79
N PHE A 40 -15.45 16.21 36.91
CA PHE A 40 -15.03 16.81 38.18
C PHE A 40 -16.16 17.53 38.93
N GLY A 41 -17.38 17.51 38.39
CA GLY A 41 -18.57 17.97 39.10
C GLY A 41 -18.96 17.00 40.21
N THR A 42 -18.81 17.41 41.48
CA THR A 42 -19.17 16.58 42.65
C THR A 42 -20.60 16.08 42.60
N ASN A 43 -21.54 16.93 42.15
CA ASN A 43 -22.96 16.59 42.02
C ASN A 43 -23.26 15.53 40.95
N ASN A 44 -22.29 15.18 40.11
CA ASN A 44 -22.48 14.21 39.03
C ASN A 44 -22.29 12.76 39.48
N TRP A 45 -21.82 12.55 40.72
CA TRP A 45 -21.46 11.25 41.27
C TRP A 45 -22.28 10.89 42.50
N SER A 46 -22.56 9.59 42.67
CA SER A 46 -23.19 9.06 43.87
C SER A 46 -22.35 9.42 45.11
N GLY A 47 -23.00 9.92 46.17
CA GLY A 47 -22.29 10.39 47.36
C GLY A 47 -21.73 11.81 47.24
N GLN A 48 -22.00 12.50 46.12
CA GLN A 48 -21.60 13.90 45.88
C GLN A 48 -20.08 14.13 45.99
N SER A 49 -19.30 13.15 45.55
CA SER A 49 -17.84 13.17 45.59
C SER A 49 -17.25 12.71 44.26
N VAL A 50 -16.27 13.44 43.75
CA VAL A 50 -15.49 13.02 42.58
C VAL A 50 -14.77 11.69 42.88
N PRO A 51 -14.69 10.75 41.93
CA PRO A 51 -13.95 9.50 42.12
C PRO A 51 -12.51 9.72 42.59
N ALA A 52 -12.15 9.03 43.67
CA ALA A 52 -10.84 9.10 44.31
C ALA A 52 -10.02 7.80 44.09
N ASN A 53 -8.80 7.78 44.61
CA ASN A 53 -7.91 6.62 44.51
C ASN A 53 -8.58 5.34 45.04
N GLY A 54 -8.45 4.25 44.30
CA GLY A 54 -9.00 2.93 44.62
C GLY A 54 -10.51 2.79 44.45
N ASN A 55 -11.23 3.82 43.98
CA ASN A 55 -12.68 3.72 43.78
C ASN A 55 -13.05 2.87 42.55
N GLU A 56 -14.16 2.14 42.67
CA GLU A 56 -14.81 1.48 41.55
C GLU A 56 -15.77 2.50 40.90
N VAL A 57 -15.57 2.81 39.62
CA VAL A 57 -16.33 3.84 38.92
C VAL A 57 -17.27 3.23 37.89
N ILE A 58 -18.54 3.64 37.91
CA ILE A 58 -19.56 3.14 36.99
C ILE A 58 -20.22 4.32 36.25
N ILE A 59 -20.09 4.33 34.93
CA ILE A 59 -20.87 5.17 34.02
C ILE A 59 -21.85 4.25 33.29
N ASN A 60 -23.07 4.19 33.81
CA ASN A 60 -24.14 3.32 33.33
C ASN A 60 -25.44 4.12 33.20
N TYR A 61 -25.42 5.09 32.29
CA TYR A 61 -26.57 5.96 32.03
C TYR A 61 -26.80 6.11 30.53
N THR A 62 -28.04 5.93 30.09
CA THR A 62 -28.39 5.92 28.67
C THR A 62 -28.10 7.29 28.03
N ASN A 63 -27.30 7.29 26.96
CA ASN A 63 -26.97 8.47 26.14
C ASN A 63 -26.36 9.65 26.91
N VAL A 64 -25.60 9.39 27.97
CA VAL A 64 -24.81 10.43 28.65
C VAL A 64 -23.46 10.62 27.97
N GLY A 65 -23.00 11.87 27.90
CA GLY A 65 -21.61 12.21 27.61
C GLY A 65 -20.96 12.75 28.87
N VAL A 66 -19.86 12.13 29.33
CA VAL A 66 -19.06 12.56 30.47
C VAL A 66 -17.75 13.13 29.93
N LEU A 67 -17.47 14.40 30.18
CA LEU A 67 -16.28 15.12 29.75
C LEU A 67 -15.18 15.00 30.81
N LEU A 68 -14.04 14.44 30.41
CA LEU A 68 -12.84 14.32 31.21
C LEU A 68 -11.84 15.39 30.75
N THR A 69 -11.69 16.45 31.54
CA THR A 69 -10.80 17.59 31.23
C THR A 69 -9.41 17.48 31.86
N ASN A 70 -9.24 16.61 32.85
CA ASN A 70 -8.00 16.42 33.61
C ASN A 70 -7.82 14.93 33.91
N SER A 71 -6.61 14.52 34.27
CA SER A 71 -6.33 13.12 34.60
C SER A 71 -7.10 12.65 35.83
N THR A 72 -7.55 11.40 35.82
CA THR A 72 -8.25 10.80 36.97
C THR A 72 -7.28 10.45 38.09
N ALA A 73 -7.81 10.24 39.31
CA ALA A 73 -7.11 9.44 40.32
C ALA A 73 -6.88 8.00 39.82
N GLU A 74 -6.04 7.22 40.50
CA GLU A 74 -5.82 5.80 40.20
C GLU A 74 -7.02 4.97 40.66
N LEU A 75 -7.93 4.66 39.73
CA LEU A 75 -9.17 3.93 40.04
C LEU A 75 -8.90 2.43 40.21
N SER A 76 -9.72 1.73 41.01
CA SER A 76 -9.67 0.26 41.02
C SER A 76 -10.33 -0.32 39.77
N SER A 77 -11.43 0.28 39.32
CA SER A 77 -12.04 -0.06 38.03
C SER A 77 -12.84 1.08 37.42
N LEU A 78 -13.01 1.06 36.11
CA LEU A 78 -13.99 1.85 35.38
C LEU A 78 -14.86 0.93 34.50
N LEU A 79 -16.19 1.05 34.63
CA LEU A 79 -17.16 0.47 33.71
C LEU A 79 -17.89 1.57 32.93
N ILE A 80 -17.85 1.51 31.61
CA ILE A 80 -18.68 2.30 30.70
C ILE A 80 -19.68 1.36 30.03
N SER A 81 -20.97 1.61 30.17
CA SER A 81 -22.03 0.74 29.66
C SER A 81 -23.28 1.52 29.26
N ASN A 82 -24.30 0.83 28.75
CA ASN A 82 -25.62 1.40 28.48
C ASN A 82 -25.57 2.67 27.63
N SER A 83 -24.81 2.64 26.52
CA SER A 83 -24.67 3.78 25.60
C SER A 83 -24.09 5.06 26.24
N SER A 84 -23.42 4.94 27.39
CA SER A 84 -22.65 6.04 27.97
C SER A 84 -21.37 6.33 27.17
N THR A 85 -20.99 7.60 27.11
CA THR A 85 -19.79 8.07 26.42
C THR A 85 -18.86 8.80 27.40
N LEU A 86 -17.58 8.46 27.42
CA LEU A 86 -16.52 9.23 28.07
C LEU A 86 -15.74 10.02 27.00
N ILE A 87 -15.59 11.32 27.19
CA ILE A 87 -15.02 12.26 26.21
C ILE A 87 -13.72 12.83 26.79
N PHE A 88 -12.58 12.56 26.16
CA PHE A 88 -11.27 13.05 26.60
C PHE A 88 -10.98 14.43 26.00
N SER A 89 -10.69 15.43 26.83
CA SER A 89 -10.24 16.76 26.40
C SER A 89 -8.82 17.03 26.88
N ASN A 90 -8.07 17.87 26.16
CA ASN A 90 -6.64 18.13 26.34
C ASN A 90 -5.75 16.95 25.94
N TRP A 91 -4.51 17.25 25.54
CA TRP A 91 -3.59 16.25 25.01
C TRP A 91 -3.08 15.23 26.05
N ASP A 92 -2.84 15.68 27.28
CA ASP A 92 -2.20 14.88 28.34
C ASP A 92 -3.19 14.29 29.36
N THR A 93 -4.50 14.49 29.16
CA THR A 93 -5.53 13.95 30.05
C THR A 93 -5.52 12.42 30.03
N THR A 94 -5.22 11.83 31.17
CA THR A 94 -5.04 10.38 31.31
C THR A 94 -6.08 9.77 32.23
N LEU A 95 -6.76 8.73 31.75
CA LEU A 95 -7.55 7.83 32.59
C LEU A 95 -6.60 6.77 33.19
N THR A 96 -6.52 6.72 34.52
CA THR A 96 -5.71 5.75 35.25
C THR A 96 -6.61 4.80 36.05
N ALA A 97 -6.57 3.49 35.77
CA ALA A 97 -7.39 2.51 36.49
C ALA A 97 -6.79 1.09 36.45
N SER A 98 -6.95 0.27 37.49
CA SER A 98 -6.50 -1.15 37.40
C SER A 98 -7.27 -1.92 36.33
N ASN A 99 -8.60 -1.84 36.30
CA ASN A 99 -9.42 -2.53 35.29
C ASN A 99 -10.35 -1.56 34.55
N VAL A 100 -10.31 -1.54 33.22
CA VAL A 100 -11.22 -0.74 32.39
C VAL A 100 -12.09 -1.68 31.57
N THR A 101 -13.41 -1.50 31.65
CA THR A 101 -14.38 -2.23 30.83
C THR A 101 -15.24 -1.25 30.03
N ILE A 102 -15.21 -1.39 28.71
CA ILE A 102 -16.15 -0.76 27.80
C ILE A 102 -17.12 -1.84 27.35
N ALA A 103 -18.30 -1.87 27.96
CA ALA A 103 -19.36 -2.83 27.63
C ALA A 103 -20.00 -2.49 26.27
N GLY A 104 -20.91 -3.35 25.80
CA GLY A 104 -21.65 -3.11 24.57
C GLY A 104 -22.31 -1.72 24.54
N ASN A 105 -22.13 -1.01 23.42
CA ASN A 105 -22.54 0.38 23.18
C ASN A 105 -21.84 1.44 24.04
N GLY A 106 -20.99 1.08 25.01
CA GLY A 106 -20.14 2.04 25.71
C GLY A 106 -19.10 2.65 24.76
N VAL A 107 -18.78 3.93 24.93
CA VAL A 107 -17.86 4.66 24.06
C VAL A 107 -16.85 5.47 24.85
N MET A 108 -15.57 5.42 24.45
CA MET A 108 -14.60 6.48 24.74
C MET A 108 -14.32 7.27 23.46
N THR A 109 -14.33 8.60 23.50
CA THR A 109 -14.16 9.44 22.30
C THR A 109 -13.46 10.77 22.60
N LEU A 110 -13.33 11.61 21.58
CA LEU A 110 -12.74 12.95 21.62
C LEU A 110 -13.77 14.02 21.22
N PRO A 111 -13.51 15.29 21.58
CA PRO A 111 -14.19 16.47 21.03
C PRO A 111 -14.17 16.53 19.50
N ALA A 112 -14.74 17.58 18.92
CA ALA A 112 -14.71 17.77 17.47
C ALA A 112 -13.26 17.90 16.93
N ALA A 113 -13.10 17.67 15.64
CA ALA A 113 -11.86 17.95 14.92
C ALA A 113 -11.45 19.43 15.07
N PHE A 114 -10.15 19.69 14.95
CA PHE A 114 -9.54 20.96 15.34
C PHE A 114 -8.66 21.53 14.20
N THR A 115 -8.45 22.85 14.18
CA THR A 115 -7.53 23.50 13.22
C THR A 115 -6.08 23.49 13.72
N ASP A 116 -5.12 23.95 12.91
CA ASP A 116 -3.70 23.98 13.31
C ASP A 116 -3.40 24.84 14.56
N THR A 117 -4.31 25.75 14.92
CA THR A 117 -4.15 26.67 16.07
C THR A 117 -4.99 26.29 17.28
N ASP A 118 -5.94 25.37 17.11
CA ASP A 118 -6.83 24.94 18.17
C ASP A 118 -6.15 23.91 19.07
N MET A 119 -6.69 23.76 20.28
CA MET A 119 -6.30 22.68 21.18
C MET A 119 -6.62 21.31 20.56
N SER A 120 -5.61 20.45 20.53
CA SER A 120 -5.75 19.04 20.12
C SER A 120 -6.10 18.15 21.32
N ASN A 121 -6.63 16.95 21.05
CA ASN A 121 -7.07 15.99 22.06
C ASN A 121 -6.54 14.58 21.75
N ASN A 122 -6.37 13.76 22.80
CA ASN A 122 -5.88 12.38 22.70
C ASN A 122 -6.61 11.49 23.72
N ILE A 123 -6.90 10.24 23.36
CA ILE A 123 -7.44 9.27 24.31
C ILE A 123 -6.24 8.58 24.96
N VAL A 124 -5.92 8.93 26.22
CA VAL A 124 -4.80 8.32 26.96
C VAL A 124 -5.33 7.46 28.10
N ILE A 125 -5.04 6.15 28.05
CA ILE A 125 -5.46 5.16 29.05
C ILE A 125 -4.22 4.50 29.64
N ALA A 126 -4.06 4.56 30.97
CA ALA A 126 -3.08 3.81 31.74
C ALA A 126 -3.82 2.80 32.62
N CYS A 127 -3.65 1.50 32.39
CA CYS A 127 -4.37 0.48 33.15
C CYS A 127 -3.58 -0.81 33.39
N SER A 128 -4.13 -1.72 34.21
CA SER A 128 -3.63 -3.08 34.26
C SER A 128 -4.29 -3.94 33.18
N ASN A 129 -5.62 -3.97 33.13
CA ASN A 129 -6.36 -4.72 32.12
C ASN A 129 -7.42 -3.84 31.44
N LEU A 130 -7.60 -4.03 30.13
CA LEU A 130 -8.63 -3.36 29.34
C LEU A 130 -9.48 -4.40 28.62
N LEU A 131 -10.78 -4.39 28.88
CA LEU A 131 -11.78 -5.15 28.14
C LEU A 131 -12.64 -4.22 27.30
N ILE A 132 -12.61 -4.40 25.98
CA ILE A 132 -13.56 -3.80 25.05
C ILE A 132 -14.48 -4.92 24.59
N ALA A 133 -15.68 -4.98 25.16
CA ALA A 133 -16.67 -6.00 24.82
C ALA A 133 -17.19 -5.79 23.39
N SER A 134 -17.83 -6.83 22.83
CA SER A 134 -18.54 -6.70 21.55
C SER A 134 -19.53 -5.54 21.60
N GLY A 135 -19.50 -4.68 20.58
CA GLY A 135 -20.28 -3.44 20.50
C GLY A 135 -19.76 -2.27 21.33
N GLY A 136 -18.76 -2.47 22.21
CA GLY A 136 -18.04 -1.38 22.88
C GLY A 136 -17.00 -0.76 21.96
N SER A 137 -16.66 0.52 22.16
CA SER A 137 -15.68 1.19 21.30
C SER A 137 -14.81 2.25 21.97
N ILE A 138 -13.58 2.35 21.48
CA ILE A 138 -12.74 3.55 21.56
C ILE A 138 -12.79 4.19 20.16
N ASN A 139 -13.40 5.37 20.05
CA ASN A 139 -13.74 5.98 18.78
C ASN A 139 -13.17 7.40 18.66
N ALA A 140 -12.08 7.51 17.93
CA ALA A 140 -11.43 8.76 17.52
C ALA A 140 -11.62 9.04 16.01
N ASN A 141 -12.65 8.47 15.37
CA ASN A 141 -12.91 8.68 13.95
C ASN A 141 -13.20 10.16 13.66
N ALA A 142 -12.55 10.71 12.64
CA ALA A 142 -12.71 12.09 12.19
C ALA A 142 -12.44 13.15 13.29
N LYS A 143 -11.65 12.82 14.33
CA LYS A 143 -11.34 13.70 15.47
C LYS A 143 -9.92 14.29 15.43
N GLY A 144 -9.24 14.18 14.29
CA GLY A 144 -7.92 14.79 14.04
C GLY A 144 -8.05 16.21 13.51
N TYR A 145 -7.15 16.56 12.58
CA TYR A 145 -7.21 17.87 11.92
C TYR A 145 -8.47 17.99 11.08
N VAL A 146 -9.17 19.12 11.21
CA VAL A 146 -10.45 19.36 10.55
C VAL A 146 -10.28 19.64 9.06
N GLY A 147 -11.26 19.22 8.25
CA GLY A 147 -11.37 19.65 6.86
C GLY A 147 -11.72 21.12 6.73
N ARG A 148 -11.18 21.80 5.71
CA ARG A 148 -11.48 23.22 5.48
C ARG A 148 -12.85 23.37 4.79
N SER A 149 -13.70 24.25 5.31
CA SER A 149 -15.00 24.60 4.71
C SER A 149 -14.93 25.91 3.92
N GLY A 150 -15.70 26.01 2.83
CA GLY A 150 -16.06 27.27 2.19
C GLY A 150 -14.96 28.01 1.41
N ALA A 151 -13.75 27.46 1.34
CA ALA A 151 -12.64 28.02 0.58
C ALA A 151 -12.39 27.17 -0.67
N SER A 152 -12.55 27.77 -1.86
CA SER A 152 -12.16 27.13 -3.12
C SER A 152 -10.66 26.90 -3.17
N ASN A 153 -10.24 25.74 -3.70
CA ASN A 153 -8.85 25.42 -4.03
C ASN A 153 -7.87 25.64 -2.88
N SER A 154 -8.20 25.06 -1.73
CA SER A 154 -7.50 25.32 -0.48
C SER A 154 -6.90 24.05 0.12
N TYR A 155 -5.84 24.25 0.91
CA TYR A 155 -5.28 23.22 1.77
C TYR A 155 -6.25 22.86 2.89
N GLY A 156 -6.25 21.58 3.28
CA GLY A 156 -6.76 21.15 4.59
C GLY A 156 -5.84 21.58 5.73
N TYR A 157 -6.12 21.13 6.95
CA TYR A 157 -5.25 21.33 8.11
C TYR A 157 -4.38 20.08 8.40
N GLY A 158 -3.30 20.27 9.15
CA GLY A 158 -2.37 19.22 9.56
C GLY A 158 -1.10 19.09 8.68
N PRO A 159 -0.09 18.35 9.19
CA PRO A 159 1.23 18.24 8.56
C PRO A 159 1.24 17.51 7.21
N GLY A 160 0.31 16.58 7.01
CA GLY A 160 0.08 15.87 5.75
C GLY A 160 -1.19 16.35 5.06
N ARG A 161 -1.51 17.65 5.13
CA ARG A 161 -2.71 18.21 4.48
C ARG A 161 -2.71 17.98 2.97
N GLY A 162 -3.85 17.58 2.43
CA GLY A 162 -4.08 17.59 0.99
C GLY A 162 -4.37 19.00 0.46
N TYR A 163 -4.16 19.22 -0.84
CA TYR A 163 -4.52 20.47 -1.54
C TYR A 163 -5.56 20.20 -2.62
N TYR A 164 -6.49 21.13 -2.82
CA TYR A 164 -7.53 21.01 -3.85
C TYR A 164 -8.35 19.72 -3.66
N VAL A 165 -8.31 18.76 -4.60
CA VAL A 165 -8.97 17.46 -4.46
C VAL A 165 -8.11 16.39 -3.79
N GLY A 166 -6.88 16.72 -3.40
CA GLY A 166 -5.94 15.81 -2.77
C GLY A 166 -6.37 15.38 -1.38
N GLY A 167 -6.29 14.08 -1.10
CA GLY A 167 -6.57 13.54 0.24
C GLY A 167 -5.44 13.87 1.23
N GLY A 168 -5.76 13.87 2.52
CA GLY A 168 -4.74 13.98 3.57
C GLY A 168 -3.85 12.74 3.62
N GLY A 169 -2.60 12.90 4.07
CA GLY A 169 -1.64 11.85 4.31
C GLY A 169 -1.22 11.75 5.79
N TYR A 170 -0.88 10.54 6.23
CA TYR A 170 -0.30 10.29 7.55
C TYR A 170 0.65 9.08 7.57
N GLY A 171 0.12 7.88 7.77
CA GLY A 171 0.89 6.64 7.61
C GLY A 171 1.12 6.29 6.14
N GLY A 172 0.12 6.57 5.30
CA GLY A 172 0.17 6.49 3.84
C GLY A 172 -0.01 7.86 3.18
N TYR A 173 0.44 7.97 1.94
CA TYR A 173 0.29 9.15 1.08
C TYR A 173 -1.19 9.33 0.67
N GLY A 174 -1.69 10.57 0.65
CA GLY A 174 -3.04 10.90 0.21
C GLY A 174 -3.23 10.70 -1.31
N GLY A 175 -4.45 10.39 -1.76
CA GLY A 175 -4.75 10.19 -3.18
C GLY A 175 -4.84 11.49 -3.98
N ALA A 176 -4.80 11.34 -5.31
CA ALA A 176 -4.76 12.40 -6.34
C ALA A 176 -3.43 13.20 -6.43
N GLN A 177 -3.32 14.06 -7.44
CA GLN A 177 -2.08 14.78 -7.81
C GLN A 177 -1.45 15.59 -6.65
N TYR A 178 -2.28 16.09 -5.73
CA TYR A 178 -1.86 16.93 -4.62
C TYR A 178 -2.18 16.31 -3.25
N GLY A 179 -2.01 14.99 -3.16
CA GLY A 179 -2.15 14.24 -1.93
C GLY A 179 -1.14 14.67 -0.85
N GLY A 180 -1.54 14.53 0.41
CA GLY A 180 -0.68 14.82 1.55
C GLY A 180 0.43 13.78 1.74
N ALA A 181 1.60 14.24 2.18
CA ALA A 181 2.74 13.37 2.47
C ALA A 181 2.58 12.58 3.78
N THR A 182 3.31 11.46 3.88
CA THR A 182 3.42 10.71 5.14
C THR A 182 4.21 11.50 6.18
N ASN A 183 3.86 11.36 7.47
CA ASN A 183 4.55 12.03 8.58
C ASN A 183 4.38 11.23 9.89
N GLY A 184 5.17 11.55 10.92
CA GLY A 184 5.15 10.85 12.22
C GLY A 184 5.95 9.53 12.25
N SER A 185 6.04 8.92 13.43
CA SER A 185 6.76 7.65 13.65
C SER A 185 5.84 6.44 13.49
N ALA A 186 6.30 5.39 12.79
CA ALA A 186 5.55 4.14 12.68
C ALA A 186 5.57 3.31 13.98
N SER A 187 6.67 3.36 14.75
CA SER A 187 6.85 2.58 15.98
C SER A 187 6.31 3.26 17.23
N ALA A 188 6.09 4.58 17.18
CA ALA A 188 5.50 5.36 18.25
C ALA A 188 4.61 6.49 17.67
N PRO A 189 3.49 6.14 17.03
CA PRO A 189 2.59 7.12 16.42
C PRO A 189 1.82 7.86 17.50
N ILE A 190 1.96 9.19 17.56
CA ILE A 190 1.29 10.01 18.59
C ILE A 190 0.44 11.13 18.02
N THR A 191 0.58 11.50 16.74
CA THR A 191 -0.09 12.68 16.20
C THR A 191 -1.40 12.33 15.49
N PRO A 192 -2.40 13.22 15.44
CA PRO A 192 -3.64 12.96 14.71
C PRO A 192 -3.41 13.00 13.19
N GLY A 193 -4.35 12.40 12.46
CA GLY A 193 -4.38 12.39 11.00
C GLY A 193 -4.70 13.78 10.44
N SER A 194 -4.16 14.05 9.26
CA SER A 194 -4.35 15.30 8.51
C SER A 194 -5.61 15.28 7.64
N ALA A 195 -6.14 16.47 7.35
CA ALA A 195 -7.32 16.64 6.53
C ALA A 195 -7.03 16.66 5.02
N GLY A 196 -8.05 16.35 4.23
CA GLY A 196 -8.03 16.56 2.78
C GLY A 196 -8.23 18.02 2.37
N GLY A 197 -7.86 18.34 1.13
CA GLY A 197 -8.08 19.65 0.52
C GLY A 197 -9.55 19.92 0.19
N SER A 198 -9.86 21.15 -0.22
CA SER A 198 -11.20 21.60 -0.62
C SER A 198 -11.25 22.02 -2.11
N TYR A 199 -12.25 21.53 -2.83
CA TYR A 199 -12.57 21.86 -4.24
C TYR A 199 -13.65 22.96 -4.35
N ALA A 200 -13.63 23.74 -5.42
CA ALA A 200 -14.62 24.80 -5.67
C ALA A 200 -16.06 24.23 -5.76
N GLY A 201 -17.04 24.96 -5.20
CA GLY A 201 -18.46 24.55 -5.24
C GLY A 201 -19.04 23.96 -3.95
N GLY A 202 -18.32 24.06 -2.82
CA GLY A 202 -18.87 23.78 -1.48
C GLY A 202 -18.59 22.38 -0.91
N GLY A 203 -17.72 21.59 -1.55
CA GLY A 203 -17.29 20.30 -0.99
C GLY A 203 -16.40 20.48 0.25
N TYR A 204 -16.70 19.74 1.32
CA TYR A 204 -15.88 19.73 2.53
C TYR A 204 -14.73 18.75 2.38
N GLY A 205 -13.50 19.19 2.69
CA GLY A 205 -12.42 18.25 2.92
C GLY A 205 -12.77 17.33 4.09
N GLY A 206 -12.38 16.06 4.02
CA GLY A 206 -12.56 15.13 5.14
C GLY A 206 -11.56 15.45 6.27
N SER A 207 -12.04 15.49 7.51
CA SER A 207 -11.19 15.56 8.71
C SER A 207 -10.37 14.28 8.90
N GLY A 208 -9.14 14.40 9.40
CA GLY A 208 -8.33 13.23 9.74
C GLY A 208 -8.81 12.49 10.99
N GLY A 209 -8.33 11.26 11.19
CA GLY A 209 -8.57 10.50 12.41
C GLY A 209 -7.83 11.08 13.64
N GLY A 210 -8.35 10.85 14.84
CA GLY A 210 -7.73 11.32 16.08
C GLY A 210 -6.53 10.48 16.55
N ALA A 211 -6.09 10.70 17.78
CA ALA A 211 -5.02 9.93 18.42
C ALA A 211 -5.56 9.09 19.59
N VAL A 212 -5.05 7.87 19.71
CA VAL A 212 -5.35 6.93 20.80
C VAL A 212 -4.04 6.36 21.32
N ARG A 213 -3.79 6.50 22.63
CA ARG A 213 -2.67 5.90 23.35
C ARG A 213 -3.17 5.03 24.51
N ILE A 214 -2.84 3.74 24.47
CA ILE A 214 -3.20 2.77 25.51
C ILE A 214 -1.92 2.17 26.06
N GLN A 215 -1.77 2.25 27.39
CA GLN A 215 -0.70 1.60 28.13
C GLN A 215 -1.31 0.67 29.17
N ALA A 216 -1.26 -0.64 28.89
CA ALA A 216 -1.70 -1.68 29.80
C ALA A 216 -0.48 -2.40 30.40
N SER A 217 -0.42 -2.59 31.73
CA SER A 217 0.62 -3.45 32.33
C SER A 217 0.31 -4.94 32.20
N GLY A 218 -0.95 -5.29 31.89
CA GLY A 218 -1.47 -6.64 31.71
C GLY A 218 -2.09 -6.84 30.33
N THR A 219 -3.28 -7.45 30.29
CA THR A 219 -3.90 -7.91 29.04
C THR A 219 -4.92 -6.92 28.50
N ILE A 220 -4.86 -6.67 27.19
CA ILE A 220 -5.94 -6.00 26.45
C ILE A 220 -6.78 -7.07 25.74
N THR A 221 -8.05 -7.18 26.09
CA THR A 221 -9.02 -8.01 25.36
C THR A 221 -9.91 -7.12 24.50
N ASN A 222 -9.64 -7.07 23.19
CA ASN A 222 -10.45 -6.31 22.24
C ASN A 222 -11.39 -7.22 21.46
N ASN A 223 -12.67 -7.24 21.85
CA ASN A 223 -13.77 -7.87 21.11
C ASN A 223 -14.67 -6.84 20.41
N GLY A 224 -14.41 -5.54 20.61
CA GLY A 224 -15.12 -4.43 19.99
C GLY A 224 -14.25 -3.71 18.96
N THR A 225 -14.26 -2.38 19.02
CA THR A 225 -13.57 -1.53 18.03
C THR A 225 -12.67 -0.49 18.70
N ILE A 226 -11.43 -0.39 18.25
CA ILE A 226 -10.54 0.75 18.48
C ILE A 226 -10.35 1.44 17.13
N ALA A 227 -10.83 2.68 16.97
CA ALA A 227 -10.84 3.34 15.66
C ALA A 227 -10.35 4.80 15.70
N ALA A 228 -9.56 5.17 14.70
CA ALA A 228 -9.05 6.50 14.41
C ALA A 228 -9.08 6.74 12.88
N ASN A 229 -10.20 6.43 12.23
CA ASN A 229 -10.37 6.55 10.79
C ASN A 229 -10.57 8.02 10.36
N GLY A 230 -10.11 8.36 9.16
CA GLY A 230 -10.40 9.65 8.51
C GLY A 230 -11.83 9.74 7.97
N ALA A 231 -12.37 10.96 7.89
CA ALA A 231 -13.67 11.23 7.29
C ALA A 231 -13.60 11.25 5.77
N ALA A 232 -14.74 10.91 5.15
CA ALA A 232 -14.93 11.04 3.71
C ALA A 232 -14.86 12.51 3.25
N GLY A 233 -14.40 12.73 2.02
CA GLY A 233 -14.18 14.06 1.44
C GLY A 233 -15.23 14.52 0.43
N SER A 234 -16.36 13.82 0.25
CA SER A 234 -17.33 14.10 -0.84
C SER A 234 -16.63 14.31 -2.20
N SER A 235 -16.86 15.44 -2.88
CA SER A 235 -16.17 15.88 -4.11
C SER A 235 -14.80 16.55 -3.86
N SER A 236 -14.33 16.59 -2.63
CA SER A 236 -13.03 17.13 -2.21
C SER A 236 -12.10 16.03 -1.71
N GLY A 237 -10.94 16.38 -1.15
CA GLY A 237 -10.03 15.38 -0.59
C GLY A 237 -10.55 14.80 0.72
N ALA A 238 -10.40 13.49 0.92
CA ALA A 238 -10.75 12.86 2.20
C ALA A 238 -9.63 12.99 3.26
N GLY A 239 -9.99 12.81 4.53
CA GLY A 239 -9.04 12.84 5.64
C GLY A 239 -8.25 11.55 5.78
N SER A 240 -7.00 11.64 6.23
CA SER A 240 -6.18 10.46 6.53
C SER A 240 -6.60 9.76 7.83
N GLY A 241 -6.21 8.50 7.98
CA GLY A 241 -6.27 7.81 9.28
C GLY A 241 -5.34 8.47 10.31
N GLY A 242 -5.65 8.28 11.59
CA GLY A 242 -4.91 8.83 12.72
C GLY A 242 -3.89 7.87 13.33
N SER A 243 -3.63 8.04 14.64
CA SER A 243 -2.68 7.23 15.41
C SER A 243 -3.38 6.31 16.40
N ILE A 244 -3.00 5.04 16.42
CA ILE A 244 -3.33 4.10 17.49
C ILE A 244 -2.02 3.50 18.01
N TYR A 245 -1.67 3.83 19.25
CA TYR A 245 -0.44 3.36 19.89
C TYR A 245 -0.78 2.56 21.16
N ILE A 246 -0.48 1.27 21.12
CA ILE A 246 -0.80 0.32 22.18
C ILE A 246 0.51 -0.25 22.74
N THR A 247 0.71 -0.10 24.04
CA THR A 247 1.68 -0.87 24.82
C THR A 247 0.93 -1.77 25.80
N CYS A 248 1.25 -3.07 25.83
CA CYS A 248 0.59 -4.04 26.71
C CYS A 248 1.53 -5.16 27.13
N ASN A 249 1.14 -6.01 28.08
CA ASN A 249 1.84 -7.28 28.28
C ASN A 249 1.41 -8.30 27.22
N SER A 250 0.09 -8.41 26.97
CA SER A 250 -0.45 -9.22 25.88
C SER A 250 -1.78 -8.66 25.35
N MET A 251 -2.13 -9.04 24.13
CA MET A 251 -3.37 -8.65 23.46
C MET A 251 -4.14 -9.89 22.99
N ALA A 252 -5.45 -9.92 23.25
CA ALA A 252 -6.37 -11.00 22.91
C ALA A 252 -7.69 -10.46 22.35
N GLY A 253 -8.54 -11.35 21.83
CA GLY A 253 -9.90 -11.04 21.35
C GLY A 253 -10.08 -11.19 19.84
N SER A 254 -11.24 -10.74 19.36
CA SER A 254 -11.68 -10.91 17.96
C SER A 254 -12.11 -9.62 17.26
N GLY A 255 -11.85 -8.47 17.88
CA GLY A 255 -12.31 -7.16 17.44
C GLY A 255 -11.48 -6.55 16.31
N VAL A 256 -11.67 -5.23 16.10
CA VAL A 256 -11.02 -4.46 15.06
C VAL A 256 -10.19 -3.32 15.66
N VAL A 257 -9.02 -3.07 15.08
CA VAL A 257 -8.19 -1.89 15.32
C VAL A 257 -7.99 -1.18 13.97
N SER A 258 -8.52 0.02 13.82
CA SER A 258 -8.67 0.68 12.51
C SER A 258 -8.20 2.14 12.51
N ALA A 259 -7.29 2.48 11.62
CA ALA A 259 -6.86 3.83 11.30
C ALA A 259 -6.87 4.00 9.76
N ASN A 260 -7.98 3.70 9.11
CA ASN A 260 -8.16 3.83 7.67
C ASN A 260 -8.28 5.29 7.24
N GLY A 261 -7.85 5.59 6.02
CA GLY A 261 -8.19 6.86 5.38
C GLY A 261 -9.65 6.91 4.94
N GLY A 262 -10.19 8.13 4.80
CA GLY A 262 -11.54 8.36 4.31
C GLY A 262 -11.65 8.24 2.79
N SER A 263 -12.83 7.90 2.28
CA SER A 263 -13.10 7.82 0.83
C SER A 263 -13.56 9.14 0.24
N ALA A 264 -13.29 9.39 -1.04
CA ALA A 264 -13.79 10.55 -1.77
C ALA A 264 -13.98 10.24 -3.26
N THR A 265 -14.77 11.07 -3.94
CA THR A 265 -14.92 10.98 -5.40
C THR A 265 -13.61 11.27 -6.13
N HIS A 266 -12.73 12.13 -5.57
CA HIS A 266 -11.48 12.52 -6.21
C HIS A 266 -10.23 11.92 -5.56
N GLY A 267 -9.79 12.43 -4.40
CA GLY A 267 -8.60 11.95 -3.68
C GLY A 267 -8.96 11.33 -2.34
N GLY A 268 -8.77 10.00 -2.21
CA GLY A 268 -8.93 9.29 -0.94
C GLY A 268 -7.86 9.69 0.09
N GLY A 269 -8.13 9.54 1.38
CA GLY A 269 -7.15 9.79 2.43
C GLY A 269 -6.20 8.61 2.61
N GLY A 270 -4.93 8.89 2.90
CA GLY A 270 -3.94 7.85 3.21
C GLY A 270 -4.26 7.13 4.53
N GLY A 271 -3.83 5.87 4.63
CA GLY A 271 -3.95 5.11 5.87
C GLY A 271 -3.18 5.74 7.03
N GLY A 272 -3.59 5.42 8.25
CA GLY A 272 -3.00 5.92 9.49
C GLY A 272 -1.87 5.06 10.02
N ARG A 273 -1.56 5.14 11.32
CA ARG A 273 -0.49 4.37 11.94
C ARG A 273 -1.02 3.59 13.13
N ILE A 274 -0.77 2.29 13.14
CA ILE A 274 -1.10 1.40 14.24
C ILE A 274 0.21 0.78 14.72
N ALA A 275 0.53 0.95 16.01
CA ALA A 275 1.66 0.29 16.65
C ALA A 275 1.15 -0.51 17.86
N VAL A 276 1.50 -1.79 17.91
CA VAL A 276 1.20 -2.68 19.03
C VAL A 276 2.50 -3.26 19.56
N ILE A 277 2.86 -2.84 20.77
CA ILE A 277 4.08 -3.26 21.46
C ILE A 277 3.66 -4.09 22.66
N TYR A 278 3.96 -5.39 22.64
CA TYR A 278 3.67 -6.34 23.71
C TYR A 278 4.94 -7.01 24.23
N ASP A 279 4.87 -7.67 25.38
CA ASP A 279 5.90 -8.64 25.75
C ASP A 279 5.75 -9.87 24.84
N THR A 280 6.79 -10.16 24.04
CA THR A 280 6.73 -11.21 23.02
C THR A 280 6.60 -12.61 23.63
N ASN A 281 7.11 -12.84 24.85
CA ASN A 281 6.97 -14.12 25.54
C ASN A 281 5.56 -14.29 26.10
N ALA A 282 4.99 -13.23 26.69
CA ALA A 282 3.61 -13.26 27.16
C ALA A 282 2.63 -13.42 26.00
N GLN A 283 2.84 -12.70 24.89
CA GLN A 283 1.99 -12.81 23.70
C GLN A 283 2.05 -14.21 23.09
N ALA A 284 3.23 -14.84 23.04
CA ALA A 284 3.39 -16.20 22.53
C ALA A 284 2.55 -17.25 23.29
N SER A 285 2.19 -16.97 24.55
CA SER A 285 1.35 -17.86 25.37
C SER A 285 -0.15 -17.81 25.03
N ILE A 286 -0.61 -16.84 24.22
CA ILE A 286 -2.03 -16.65 23.87
C ILE A 286 -2.43 -17.52 22.68
N VAL A 287 -2.64 -18.81 22.92
CA VAL A 287 -3.04 -19.76 21.87
C VAL A 287 -4.53 -20.10 21.91
N PRO A 288 -5.25 -20.13 20.77
CA PRO A 288 -4.80 -19.81 19.40
C PRO A 288 -4.56 -18.30 19.19
N VAL A 289 -3.81 -17.97 18.12
CA VAL A 289 -3.54 -16.56 17.73
C VAL A 289 -4.85 -15.77 17.68
N PRO A 290 -4.95 -14.62 18.37
CA PRO A 290 -6.19 -13.84 18.40
C PRO A 290 -6.61 -13.38 17.01
N SER A 291 -7.89 -13.53 16.70
CA SER A 291 -8.46 -13.07 15.43
C SER A 291 -8.78 -11.57 15.48
N ILE A 292 -7.84 -10.72 15.87
CA ILE A 292 -8.00 -9.26 15.83
C ILE A 292 -7.73 -8.81 14.39
N GLN A 293 -8.50 -7.85 13.86
CA GLN A 293 -8.22 -7.28 12.54
C GLN A 293 -7.58 -5.89 12.66
N PHE A 294 -6.34 -5.76 12.20
CA PHE A 294 -5.67 -4.47 12.03
C PHE A 294 -5.93 -3.87 10.64
N GLN A 295 -6.34 -2.60 10.57
CA GLN A 295 -6.68 -1.91 9.32
C GLN A 295 -6.08 -0.50 9.31
N ALA A 296 -5.08 -0.28 8.47
CA ALA A 296 -4.53 1.02 8.11
C ALA A 296 -4.60 1.20 6.59
N ALA A 297 -5.74 0.87 5.99
CA ALA A 297 -5.95 0.96 4.55
C ALA A 297 -5.95 2.43 4.09
N GLY A 298 -5.39 2.67 2.90
CA GLY A 298 -5.77 3.82 2.10
C GLY A 298 -7.19 3.65 1.55
N ALA A 299 -7.78 4.73 1.07
CA ALA A 299 -9.07 4.73 0.38
C ALA A 299 -8.95 4.92 -1.14
N VAL A 300 -10.03 4.57 -1.84
CA VAL A 300 -10.21 4.82 -3.27
C VAL A 300 -10.58 6.29 -3.49
N GLY A 301 -9.96 6.90 -4.50
CA GLY A 301 -10.39 8.16 -5.10
C GLY A 301 -10.50 7.98 -6.62
N GLY A 302 -11.47 8.63 -7.27
CA GLY A 302 -11.68 8.53 -8.72
C GLY A 302 -10.53 9.10 -9.56
N TRP A 303 -9.62 9.87 -8.94
CA TRP A 303 -8.46 10.51 -9.58
C TRP A 303 -7.13 9.96 -9.03
N GLY A 304 -7.17 8.86 -8.29
CA GLY A 304 -6.00 8.19 -7.72
C GLY A 304 -6.31 7.52 -6.40
N CYS A 305 -5.79 6.30 -6.23
CA CYS A 305 -5.82 5.60 -4.96
C CYS A 305 -4.85 6.28 -3.99
N SER A 306 -5.23 6.39 -2.73
CA SER A 306 -4.28 6.72 -1.66
C SER A 306 -3.50 5.48 -1.23
N ASP A 307 -2.44 5.69 -0.47
CA ASP A 307 -1.55 4.63 -0.03
C ASP A 307 -1.90 4.09 1.37
N VAL A 308 -1.47 2.87 1.65
CA VAL A 308 -1.64 2.25 2.98
C VAL A 308 -0.79 2.92 4.04
N GLY A 309 -1.31 2.88 5.24
CA GLY A 309 -0.63 3.21 6.48
C GLY A 309 0.26 2.10 7.01
N THR A 310 0.78 2.28 8.22
CA THR A 310 1.74 1.35 8.84
C THR A 310 1.11 0.51 9.94
N LEU A 311 1.46 -0.78 9.98
CA LEU A 311 1.20 -1.70 11.09
C LEU A 311 2.54 -2.11 11.69
N TYR A 312 2.85 -1.62 12.88
CA TYR A 312 4.12 -1.89 13.57
C TYR A 312 3.94 -2.87 14.71
N PHE A 313 4.80 -3.90 14.75
CA PHE A 313 4.86 -4.92 15.78
C PHE A 313 6.32 -5.22 16.13
N LEU A 314 6.54 -5.85 17.30
CA LEU A 314 7.87 -6.32 17.70
C LEU A 314 8.26 -7.66 17.05
N ASP A 315 7.26 -8.48 16.70
CA ASP A 315 7.43 -9.75 15.99
C ASP A 315 6.25 -10.00 15.03
N ASN A 316 6.21 -11.18 14.41
CA ASN A 316 5.21 -11.55 13.42
C ASN A 316 4.05 -12.38 13.99
N TYR A 317 3.80 -12.35 15.31
CA TYR A 317 2.83 -13.24 15.95
C TYR A 317 1.43 -13.20 15.34
N PHE A 318 0.99 -12.01 14.89
CA PHE A 318 -0.30 -11.80 14.25
C PHE A 318 -0.33 -12.13 12.74
N LEU A 319 0.81 -12.46 12.11
CA LEU A 319 0.83 -12.99 10.75
C LEU A 319 0.52 -14.49 10.78
N THR A 320 -0.64 -14.84 10.24
CA THR A 320 -1.09 -16.23 10.09
C THR A 320 -1.20 -16.61 8.62
N GLU A 321 -1.48 -17.89 8.33
CA GLU A 321 -1.75 -18.38 6.98
C GLU A 321 -2.97 -17.72 6.32
N THR A 322 -3.86 -17.07 7.10
CA THR A 322 -4.97 -16.26 6.58
C THR A 322 -4.79 -14.81 6.97
N PHE A 323 -4.34 -14.00 6.01
CA PHE A 323 -4.14 -12.57 6.18
C PHE A 323 -5.38 -11.79 5.75
N ARG A 324 -5.86 -10.93 6.65
CA ARG A 324 -7.03 -10.06 6.46
C ARG A 324 -6.78 -8.61 6.89
N HIS A 325 -5.51 -8.29 7.18
CA HIS A 325 -5.13 -6.95 7.60
C HIS A 325 -4.96 -6.03 6.39
N SER A 326 -4.80 -4.73 6.63
CA SER A 326 -4.46 -3.77 5.58
C SER A 326 -3.41 -2.82 6.12
N GLY A 327 -2.26 -2.73 5.46
CA GLY A 327 -1.16 -1.90 5.91
C GLY A 327 0.21 -2.39 5.44
N GLN A 328 1.20 -1.53 5.59
CA GLN A 328 2.60 -1.89 5.54
C GLN A 328 3.00 -2.58 6.83
N TRP A 329 3.35 -3.87 6.74
CA TRP A 329 3.74 -4.67 7.89
C TRP A 329 5.19 -4.38 8.27
N LEU A 330 5.41 -3.89 9.47
CA LEU A 330 6.71 -3.43 9.96
C LEU A 330 7.10 -4.20 11.21
N VAL A 331 8.10 -5.06 11.05
CA VAL A 331 8.78 -5.79 12.11
C VAL A 331 10.28 -5.69 11.84
N SER A 332 11.07 -5.45 12.89
CA SER A 332 12.52 -5.32 12.77
C SER A 332 13.13 -6.59 12.18
N ASN A 333 14.01 -6.44 11.18
CA ASN A 333 14.71 -7.54 10.50
C ASN A 333 13.80 -8.63 9.89
N PHE A 334 12.53 -8.33 9.61
CA PHE A 334 11.65 -9.26 8.93
C PHE A 334 11.93 -9.30 7.43
N THR A 335 12.76 -10.27 7.03
CA THR A 335 13.24 -10.43 5.64
C THR A 335 12.87 -11.76 5.02
N ASN A 336 12.30 -12.69 5.80
CA ASN A 336 11.88 -14.00 5.34
C ASN A 336 10.58 -14.43 6.04
N TRP A 337 9.76 -15.20 5.33
CA TRP A 337 8.53 -15.80 5.87
C TRP A 337 8.25 -17.14 5.20
N GLU A 338 8.10 -18.18 6.02
CA GLU A 338 7.82 -19.54 5.57
C GLU A 338 6.51 -20.04 6.19
N LEU A 339 5.65 -20.65 5.36
CA LEU A 339 4.31 -21.10 5.73
C LEU A 339 3.83 -22.22 4.81
N ASN A 340 2.82 -22.99 5.23
CA ASN A 340 2.30 -24.05 4.38
C ASN A 340 1.39 -23.50 3.29
N ASN A 341 0.45 -22.64 3.68
CA ASN A 341 -0.47 -21.97 2.78
C ASN A 341 -0.50 -20.48 3.10
N LEU A 342 -0.76 -19.65 2.09
CA LEU A 342 -1.02 -18.23 2.31
C LEU A 342 -2.30 -17.83 1.59
N VAL A 343 -3.29 -17.37 2.36
CA VAL A 343 -4.51 -16.76 1.88
C VAL A 343 -4.53 -15.29 2.28
N ILE A 344 -4.43 -14.39 1.30
CA ILE A 344 -4.69 -12.97 1.50
C ILE A 344 -6.12 -12.71 1.02
N SER A 345 -7.02 -12.32 1.93
CA SER A 345 -8.45 -12.12 1.62
C SER A 345 -8.89 -10.70 1.94
N ASN A 346 -9.23 -9.92 0.90
CA ASN A 346 -9.69 -8.54 1.01
C ASN A 346 -8.78 -7.63 1.85
N GLY A 347 -7.48 -7.91 1.81
CA GLY A 347 -6.46 -7.15 2.52
C GLY A 347 -5.50 -6.44 1.57
N TRP A 348 -4.80 -5.44 2.09
CA TRP A 348 -3.64 -4.83 1.44
C TRP A 348 -2.39 -5.11 2.27
N LEU A 349 -1.60 -6.10 1.85
CA LEU A 349 -0.33 -6.42 2.51
C LEU A 349 0.83 -5.81 1.73
N ARG A 350 1.61 -4.94 2.38
CA ARG A 350 2.91 -4.51 1.88
C ARG A 350 4.02 -5.00 2.79
N LEU A 351 4.98 -5.75 2.24
CA LEU A 351 6.23 -6.11 2.91
C LEU A 351 7.37 -5.29 2.27
N PRO A 352 7.84 -4.24 2.94
CA PRO A 352 8.71 -3.23 2.31
C PRO A 352 10.19 -3.63 2.25
N ALA A 353 10.61 -4.67 2.99
CA ALA A 353 12.00 -5.08 3.06
C ALA A 353 12.52 -5.49 1.67
N GLN A 354 13.68 -4.95 1.30
CA GLN A 354 14.35 -5.28 0.04
C GLN A 354 14.91 -6.71 0.10
N GLY A 355 14.72 -7.50 -0.95
CA GLY A 355 15.25 -8.86 -0.99
C GLY A 355 14.41 -9.85 -0.17
N PHE A 356 13.14 -9.56 0.08
CA PHE A 356 12.29 -10.37 0.95
C PHE A 356 12.13 -11.80 0.39
N GLN A 357 12.28 -12.81 1.24
CA GLN A 357 12.14 -14.22 0.88
C GLN A 357 10.80 -14.77 1.39
N LEU A 358 9.88 -15.08 0.49
CA LEU A 358 8.62 -15.72 0.82
C LEU A 358 8.60 -17.16 0.32
N THR A 359 8.43 -18.12 1.23
CA THR A 359 8.29 -19.54 0.89
C THR A 359 6.91 -20.04 1.33
N VAL A 360 6.09 -20.47 0.37
CA VAL A 360 4.80 -21.12 0.61
C VAL A 360 4.91 -22.56 0.12
N THR A 361 4.86 -23.55 1.02
CA THR A 361 5.14 -24.95 0.62
C THR A 361 4.04 -25.56 -0.24
N ASN A 362 2.80 -25.15 -0.03
CA ASN A 362 1.63 -25.51 -0.84
C ASN A 362 1.15 -24.27 -1.62
N ASP A 363 -0.04 -23.76 -1.32
CA ASP A 363 -0.76 -22.84 -2.19
C ASP A 363 -0.73 -21.39 -1.71
N LEU A 364 -0.53 -20.46 -2.65
CA LEU A 364 -0.69 -19.02 -2.46
C LEU A 364 -1.97 -18.56 -3.15
N ARG A 365 -2.93 -18.08 -2.36
CA ARG A 365 -4.21 -17.56 -2.86
C ARG A 365 -4.42 -16.12 -2.40
N ILE A 366 -4.64 -15.22 -3.36
CA ILE A 366 -4.85 -13.81 -3.10
C ILE A 366 -6.17 -13.41 -3.73
N VAL A 367 -7.14 -13.04 -2.90
CA VAL A 367 -8.52 -12.77 -3.28
C VAL A 367 -8.89 -11.38 -2.82
N GLY A 368 -9.48 -10.61 -3.71
CA GLY A 368 -10.06 -9.32 -3.40
C GLY A 368 -11.39 -9.13 -4.11
N THR A 369 -12.01 -7.98 -3.84
CA THR A 369 -13.13 -7.47 -4.64
C THR A 369 -12.75 -6.22 -5.44
N SER A 370 -11.51 -5.76 -5.34
CA SER A 370 -11.04 -4.50 -5.92
C SER A 370 -9.52 -4.48 -6.02
N THR A 371 -9.01 -4.23 -7.22
CA THR A 371 -7.57 -4.06 -7.51
C THR A 371 -7.00 -2.74 -6.99
N ASN A 372 -7.86 -1.80 -6.57
CA ASN A 372 -7.45 -0.49 -6.08
C ASN A 372 -7.04 -0.50 -4.60
N VAL A 373 -7.60 -1.41 -3.81
CA VAL A 373 -7.44 -1.45 -2.34
C VAL A 373 -7.15 -2.83 -1.78
N HIS A 374 -7.28 -3.90 -2.56
CA HIS A 374 -6.79 -5.22 -2.17
C HIS A 374 -5.54 -5.51 -2.99
N LYS A 375 -4.42 -5.58 -2.29
CA LYS A 375 -3.11 -5.70 -2.93
C LYS A 375 -2.14 -6.56 -2.15
N PHE A 376 -1.18 -7.12 -2.86
CA PHE A 376 0.01 -7.72 -2.26
C PHE A 376 1.26 -7.14 -2.91
N GLU A 377 2.09 -6.47 -2.10
CA GLU A 377 3.22 -5.69 -2.59
C GLU A 377 4.51 -6.13 -1.89
N LEU A 378 5.51 -6.52 -2.70
CA LEU A 378 6.82 -6.96 -2.23
C LEU A 378 7.94 -6.20 -2.94
N SER A 379 9.02 -5.93 -2.21
CA SER A 379 10.19 -5.20 -2.71
C SER A 379 11.37 -6.13 -2.99
N ASN A 380 11.76 -6.26 -4.25
CA ASN A 380 12.85 -7.11 -4.74
C ASN A 380 12.78 -8.55 -4.21
N ALA A 381 11.58 -9.11 -4.13
CA ALA A 381 11.37 -10.36 -3.42
C ALA A 381 11.73 -11.59 -4.25
N VAL A 382 12.08 -12.66 -3.53
CA VAL A 382 12.13 -14.03 -4.01
C VAL A 382 10.92 -14.75 -3.44
N VAL A 383 9.96 -15.10 -4.30
CA VAL A 383 8.73 -15.79 -3.94
C VAL A 383 8.81 -17.22 -4.46
N THR A 384 8.77 -18.19 -3.56
CA THR A 384 8.78 -19.62 -3.88
C THR A 384 7.48 -20.26 -3.42
N VAL A 385 6.77 -20.89 -4.34
CA VAL A 385 5.47 -21.55 -4.09
C VAL A 385 5.55 -23.00 -4.58
N GLY A 386 5.40 -23.95 -3.67
CA GLY A 386 5.47 -25.39 -3.98
C GLY A 386 4.20 -25.95 -4.62
N GLY A 387 3.07 -25.27 -4.44
CA GLY A 387 1.79 -25.51 -5.12
C GLY A 387 1.48 -24.42 -6.14
N GLY A 388 0.21 -24.05 -6.27
CA GLY A 388 -0.26 -23.04 -7.22
C GLY A 388 -0.33 -21.62 -6.66
N VAL A 389 -0.44 -20.65 -7.58
CA VAL A 389 -0.70 -19.24 -7.30
C VAL A 389 -2.02 -18.83 -7.95
N TRP A 390 -2.98 -18.38 -7.15
CA TRP A 390 -4.28 -17.90 -7.62
C TRP A 390 -4.49 -16.45 -7.25
N LEU A 391 -4.72 -15.61 -8.26
CA LEU A 391 -5.02 -14.19 -8.10
C LEU A 391 -6.44 -13.92 -8.60
N ASP A 392 -7.29 -13.39 -7.71
CA ASP A 392 -8.70 -13.17 -8.00
C ASP A 392 -9.13 -11.74 -7.63
N LYS A 393 -9.42 -10.90 -8.64
CA LYS A 393 -9.84 -9.49 -8.50
C LYS A 393 -8.95 -8.69 -7.50
N VAL A 394 -7.64 -8.89 -7.60
CA VAL A 394 -6.60 -8.31 -6.74
C VAL A 394 -5.45 -7.74 -7.56
N ALA A 395 -4.66 -6.82 -7.01
CA ALA A 395 -3.40 -6.38 -7.61
C ALA A 395 -2.19 -6.96 -6.86
N VAL A 396 -1.22 -7.55 -7.57
CA VAL A 396 0.03 -8.03 -6.98
C VAL A 396 1.21 -7.33 -7.63
N SER A 397 2.07 -6.69 -6.84
CA SER A 397 3.24 -5.97 -7.34
C SER A 397 4.53 -6.54 -6.77
N LEU A 398 5.45 -6.92 -7.67
CA LEU A 398 6.81 -7.32 -7.34
C LEU A 398 7.76 -6.25 -7.87
N TYR A 399 8.21 -5.37 -6.98
CA TYR A 399 9.10 -4.26 -7.31
C TYR A 399 10.56 -4.73 -7.47
N SER A 400 11.36 -4.02 -8.26
CA SER A 400 12.79 -4.28 -8.39
C SER A 400 13.61 -3.70 -7.23
N GLY A 401 14.79 -4.27 -7.01
CA GLY A 401 15.84 -3.64 -6.22
C GLY A 401 16.71 -2.72 -7.07
N GLN A 402 17.74 -2.15 -6.44
CA GLN A 402 18.71 -1.28 -7.10
C GLN A 402 19.72 -2.05 -7.97
N THR A 403 19.95 -3.34 -7.68
CA THR A 403 21.00 -4.16 -8.30
C THR A 403 20.49 -5.47 -8.89
N SER A 404 19.25 -5.84 -8.59
CA SER A 404 18.59 -7.06 -9.08
C SER A 404 17.08 -6.82 -9.12
N GLY A 405 16.35 -7.73 -9.76
CA GLY A 405 14.89 -7.69 -9.70
C GLY A 405 14.29 -8.99 -9.15
N PRO A 406 12.96 -9.00 -9.03
CA PRO A 406 12.24 -10.02 -8.29
C PRO A 406 12.23 -11.36 -9.02
N LEU A 407 12.01 -12.41 -8.24
CA LEU A 407 11.83 -13.77 -8.71
C LEU A 407 10.53 -14.35 -8.18
N LEU A 408 9.73 -14.94 -9.06
CA LEU A 408 8.64 -15.85 -8.71
C LEU A 408 8.96 -17.25 -9.24
N SER A 409 8.98 -18.24 -8.35
CA SER A 409 9.01 -19.67 -8.67
C SER A 409 7.73 -20.32 -8.18
N CYS A 410 6.98 -20.95 -9.09
CA CYS A 410 5.74 -21.66 -8.81
C CYS A 410 5.82 -23.08 -9.39
N ASN A 411 5.69 -24.10 -8.56
CA ASN A 411 5.72 -25.50 -8.99
C ASN A 411 4.35 -25.97 -9.54
N GLY A 412 3.27 -25.27 -9.18
CA GLY A 412 1.92 -25.48 -9.70
C GLY A 412 1.59 -24.59 -10.90
N ASN A 413 0.35 -24.12 -10.93
CA ASN A 413 -0.16 -23.19 -11.95
C ASN A 413 -0.12 -21.75 -11.43
N LEU A 414 0.00 -20.78 -12.35
CA LEU A 414 -0.27 -19.37 -12.07
C LEU A 414 -1.56 -18.96 -12.77
N ILE A 415 -2.59 -18.63 -12.00
CA ILE A 415 -3.94 -18.39 -12.49
C ILE A 415 -4.40 -16.98 -12.09
N LEU A 416 -4.73 -16.15 -13.08
CA LEU A 416 -5.29 -14.82 -12.87
C LEU A 416 -6.73 -14.77 -13.40
N THR A 417 -7.68 -14.43 -12.53
CA THR A 417 -9.12 -14.38 -12.84
C THR A 417 -9.78 -13.07 -12.44
N ASN A 418 -10.97 -12.84 -12.99
CA ASN A 418 -11.87 -11.75 -12.61
C ASN A 418 -11.21 -10.36 -12.63
N GLY A 419 -10.33 -10.11 -13.59
CA GLY A 419 -9.63 -8.82 -13.70
C GLY A 419 -8.50 -8.61 -12.70
N ALA A 420 -7.91 -9.68 -12.17
CA ALA A 420 -6.68 -9.61 -11.39
C ALA A 420 -5.54 -8.98 -12.20
N LEU A 421 -4.70 -8.20 -11.52
CA LEU A 421 -3.57 -7.48 -12.09
C LEU A 421 -2.28 -7.95 -11.42
N MET A 422 -1.25 -8.21 -12.21
CA MET A 422 0.07 -8.57 -11.68
C MET A 422 1.15 -7.73 -12.33
N TYR A 423 2.04 -7.15 -11.53
CA TYR A 423 3.07 -6.20 -11.97
C TYR A 423 4.46 -6.75 -11.63
N PHE A 424 5.33 -6.82 -12.64
CA PHE A 424 6.74 -7.15 -12.45
C PHE A 424 7.62 -5.98 -12.89
N TYR A 425 8.37 -5.44 -11.94
CA TYR A 425 9.35 -4.39 -12.21
C TYR A 425 10.74 -5.01 -12.26
N SER A 426 11.43 -4.84 -13.38
CA SER A 426 12.76 -5.39 -13.58
C SER A 426 13.84 -4.56 -12.93
N GLY A 427 14.78 -5.24 -12.28
CA GLY A 427 16.05 -4.63 -11.88
C GLY A 427 17.00 -4.47 -13.07
N PRO A 428 18.11 -3.76 -12.87
CA PRO A 428 19.12 -3.60 -13.90
C PRO A 428 19.85 -4.94 -14.16
N THR A 429 20.12 -5.22 -15.42
CA THR A 429 21.09 -6.23 -15.86
C THR A 429 22.35 -5.46 -16.26
N ASN A 430 23.41 -5.52 -15.46
CA ASN A 430 24.71 -4.98 -15.86
C ASN A 430 25.07 -5.57 -17.23
N MET A 431 25.31 -4.73 -18.24
CA MET A 431 25.70 -5.18 -19.58
C MET A 431 27.11 -5.81 -19.48
N GLY A 432 27.16 -7.07 -19.04
CA GLY A 432 28.37 -7.80 -18.64
C GLY A 432 28.23 -8.78 -17.45
N GLY A 433 27.06 -8.98 -16.83
CA GLY A 433 26.83 -9.94 -15.73
C GLY A 433 25.96 -11.17 -16.07
N ALA A 434 25.99 -12.18 -15.19
CA ALA A 434 25.66 -13.60 -15.44
C ALA A 434 24.21 -13.97 -15.85
N THR A 435 23.25 -13.03 -15.87
CA THR A 435 21.87 -13.33 -16.28
C THR A 435 21.27 -12.23 -17.17
N ASP A 436 20.61 -12.63 -18.25
CA ASP A 436 20.00 -11.77 -19.28
C ASP A 436 18.57 -11.31 -18.94
N GLN A 437 18.17 -11.40 -17.66
CA GLN A 437 16.82 -11.13 -17.17
C GLN A 437 16.86 -10.18 -15.97
N GLY A 438 16.01 -9.15 -16.01
CA GLY A 438 15.84 -8.18 -14.91
C GLY A 438 14.74 -8.57 -13.92
N ALA A 439 13.89 -9.54 -14.26
CA ALA A 439 12.96 -10.22 -13.35
C ALA A 439 12.71 -11.64 -13.89
N LEU A 440 12.39 -12.60 -13.03
CA LEU A 440 12.08 -13.97 -13.43
C LEU A 440 10.70 -14.42 -12.95
N ILE A 441 9.92 -14.97 -13.87
CA ILE A 441 8.70 -15.71 -13.59
C ILE A 441 8.92 -17.14 -14.08
N SER A 442 9.01 -18.09 -13.17
CA SER A 442 9.21 -19.50 -13.48
C SER A 442 8.03 -20.30 -12.95
N VAL A 443 7.23 -20.86 -13.85
CA VAL A 443 6.05 -21.67 -13.52
C VAL A 443 6.27 -23.06 -14.09
N THR A 444 6.22 -24.11 -13.27
CA THR A 444 6.51 -25.48 -13.77
C THR A 444 5.39 -25.99 -14.68
N ASN A 445 4.14 -25.64 -14.38
CA ASN A 445 2.97 -26.03 -15.17
C ASN A 445 2.44 -24.86 -16.00
N ASP A 446 1.17 -24.49 -15.80
CA ASP A 446 0.45 -23.64 -16.73
C ASP A 446 0.25 -22.24 -16.17
N ILE A 447 0.34 -21.25 -17.07
CA ILE A 447 -0.09 -19.88 -16.82
C ILE A 447 -1.43 -19.66 -17.53
N LEU A 448 -2.45 -19.24 -16.78
CA LEU A 448 -3.75 -18.82 -17.31
C LEU A 448 -4.00 -17.35 -16.99
N ILE A 449 -4.18 -16.54 -18.03
CA ILE A 449 -4.64 -15.16 -17.94
C ILE A 449 -6.07 -15.11 -18.49
N ALA A 450 -7.05 -15.09 -17.59
CA ALA A 450 -8.46 -15.09 -17.96
C ALA A 450 -8.93 -13.73 -18.50
N ASN A 451 -10.20 -13.65 -18.88
CA ASN A 451 -10.83 -12.42 -19.36
C ASN A 451 -10.64 -11.25 -18.36
N THR A 452 -10.27 -10.08 -18.87
CA THR A 452 -9.94 -8.83 -18.13
C THR A 452 -8.71 -8.89 -17.21
N ALA A 453 -8.09 -10.06 -16.99
CA ALA A 453 -6.87 -10.17 -16.20
C ALA A 453 -5.65 -9.72 -16.99
N VAL A 454 -4.66 -9.12 -16.31
CA VAL A 454 -3.48 -8.53 -16.95
C VAL A 454 -2.20 -8.83 -16.18
N ILE A 455 -1.17 -9.27 -16.90
CA ILE A 455 0.23 -9.22 -16.43
C ILE A 455 0.92 -8.02 -17.07
N TYR A 456 1.44 -7.12 -16.23
CA TYR A 456 2.25 -5.98 -16.65
C TYR A 456 3.74 -6.27 -16.45
N LEU A 457 4.52 -6.00 -17.50
CA LEU A 457 5.95 -6.25 -17.53
C LEU A 457 6.70 -4.93 -17.73
N TYR A 458 7.47 -4.52 -16.73
CA TYR A 458 8.27 -3.30 -16.78
C TYR A 458 9.76 -3.63 -16.90
N SER A 459 10.37 -3.04 -17.90
CA SER A 459 11.83 -3.06 -18.08
C SER A 459 12.45 -1.94 -17.26
N HIS A 460 13.72 -2.11 -16.87
CA HIS A 460 14.45 -1.09 -16.16
C HIS A 460 14.63 0.14 -17.06
N SER A 461 14.15 1.29 -16.60
CA SER A 461 13.97 2.50 -17.42
C SER A 461 15.27 3.08 -18.01
N THR A 462 16.43 2.75 -17.44
CA THR A 462 17.73 3.26 -17.91
C THR A 462 18.69 2.19 -18.39
N ASN A 463 18.48 0.93 -17.99
CA ASN A 463 19.41 -0.17 -18.23
C ASN A 463 18.84 -1.22 -19.19
N GLY A 464 17.52 -1.30 -19.30
CA GLY A 464 16.85 -2.22 -20.22
C GLY A 464 16.70 -3.65 -19.70
N GLY A 465 17.20 -3.97 -18.50
CA GLY A 465 16.89 -5.23 -17.83
C GLY A 465 15.39 -5.52 -17.85
N SER A 466 14.99 -6.70 -18.30
CA SER A 466 13.60 -6.99 -18.67
C SER A 466 13.10 -8.32 -18.12
N PRO A 467 11.79 -8.54 -17.95
CA PRO A 467 11.28 -9.79 -17.40
C PRO A 467 11.43 -10.97 -18.36
N LEU A 468 11.67 -12.16 -17.82
CA LEU A 468 11.54 -13.44 -18.53
C LEU A 468 10.47 -14.31 -17.86
N MET A 469 9.56 -14.86 -18.68
CA MET A 469 8.60 -15.87 -18.25
C MET A 469 8.96 -17.24 -18.82
N ARG A 470 9.10 -18.24 -17.95
CA ARG A 470 9.26 -19.66 -18.27
C ARG A 470 8.06 -20.45 -17.78
N MET A 471 7.51 -21.30 -18.65
CA MET A 471 6.33 -22.11 -18.33
C MET A 471 6.25 -23.39 -19.15
N ARG A 472 5.35 -24.32 -18.77
CA ARG A 472 4.96 -25.42 -19.66
C ARG A 472 3.99 -24.93 -20.71
N ASN A 473 2.83 -24.41 -20.29
CA ASN A 473 1.85 -23.85 -21.21
C ASN A 473 1.45 -22.44 -20.78
N LEU A 474 1.08 -21.60 -21.75
CA LEU A 474 0.48 -20.30 -21.52
C LEU A 474 -0.84 -20.21 -22.28
N THR A 475 -1.90 -19.80 -21.59
CA THR A 475 -3.17 -19.41 -22.20
C THR A 475 -3.46 -17.96 -21.87
N ILE A 476 -3.53 -17.12 -22.91
CA ILE A 476 -4.10 -15.78 -22.82
C ILE A 476 -5.49 -15.85 -23.41
N ALA A 477 -6.51 -15.93 -22.55
CA ALA A 477 -7.90 -16.02 -22.96
C ALA A 477 -8.37 -14.72 -23.66
N SER A 478 -9.51 -14.77 -24.35
CA SER A 478 -10.11 -13.57 -24.92
C SER A 478 -10.34 -12.51 -23.83
N GLY A 479 -9.87 -11.28 -24.07
CA GLY A 479 -9.87 -10.18 -23.11
C GLY A 479 -8.82 -10.26 -21.99
N GLY A 480 -8.04 -11.34 -21.88
CA GLY A 480 -6.83 -11.39 -21.06
C GLY A 480 -5.65 -10.72 -21.76
N SER A 481 -4.64 -10.27 -21.01
CA SER A 481 -3.52 -9.52 -21.58
C SER A 481 -2.18 -9.72 -20.90
N ILE A 482 -1.10 -9.67 -21.69
CA ILE A 482 0.24 -9.31 -21.23
C ILE A 482 0.60 -7.96 -21.84
N ASN A 483 0.93 -6.98 -20.99
CA ASN A 483 1.09 -5.59 -21.38
C ASN A 483 2.43 -5.02 -20.91
N ALA A 484 3.29 -4.65 -21.86
CA ALA A 484 4.55 -3.94 -21.66
C ALA A 484 4.54 -2.57 -22.38
N ASN A 485 3.37 -1.98 -22.64
CA ASN A 485 3.28 -0.70 -23.35
C ASN A 485 3.93 0.42 -22.53
N GLY A 486 4.74 1.25 -23.18
CA GLY A 486 5.43 2.38 -22.53
C GLY A 486 6.25 1.97 -21.30
N SER A 487 6.74 0.73 -21.27
CA SER A 487 7.40 0.13 -20.11
C SER A 487 8.85 -0.30 -20.42
N GLY A 488 9.48 0.41 -21.36
CA GLY A 488 10.86 0.23 -21.82
C GLY A 488 11.79 1.32 -21.30
N PHE A 489 12.75 1.74 -22.11
CA PHE A 489 13.62 2.84 -21.72
C PHE A 489 12.85 4.16 -21.57
N ALA A 490 13.19 4.93 -20.55
CA ALA A 490 12.60 6.24 -20.31
C ALA A 490 13.00 7.25 -21.39
N GLY A 491 12.14 8.23 -21.65
CA GLY A 491 12.51 9.40 -22.45
C GLY A 491 13.38 10.40 -21.67
N TYR A 492 13.87 11.45 -22.33
CA TYR A 492 14.74 12.46 -21.70
C TYR A 492 13.99 13.38 -20.73
N GLY A 493 14.25 13.24 -19.43
CA GLY A 493 13.57 13.99 -18.37
C GLY A 493 14.24 15.31 -17.95
N GLY A 494 15.35 15.70 -18.56
CA GLY A 494 16.08 16.93 -18.22
C GLY A 494 15.56 18.19 -18.93
N GLY A 495 16.02 19.36 -18.49
CA GLY A 495 15.77 20.62 -19.21
C GLY A 495 16.61 20.73 -20.49
N GLY A 496 16.03 21.28 -21.56
CA GLY A 496 16.72 21.53 -22.84
C GLY A 496 16.79 20.31 -23.77
N TYR A 497 17.76 20.33 -24.69
CA TYR A 497 17.98 19.25 -25.64
C TYR A 497 18.64 18.05 -24.94
N GLY A 498 18.09 16.86 -25.13
CA GLY A 498 18.71 15.65 -24.62
C GLY A 498 18.23 14.36 -25.27
N TRP A 499 18.99 13.31 -24.99
CA TRP A 499 18.77 11.95 -25.47
C TRP A 499 17.80 11.19 -24.57
N GLY A 500 16.80 10.55 -25.18
CA GLY A 500 16.06 9.49 -24.50
C GLY A 500 17.00 8.34 -24.11
N TYR A 501 16.66 7.57 -23.08
CA TYR A 501 17.44 6.41 -22.67
C TYR A 501 17.39 5.29 -23.73
N GLY A 502 18.40 4.41 -23.67
CA GLY A 502 18.73 3.50 -24.76
C GLY A 502 19.37 4.24 -25.94
N PRO A 503 19.37 3.67 -27.15
CA PRO A 503 19.88 4.35 -28.34
C PRO A 503 19.13 5.63 -28.75
N GLY A 504 17.96 5.89 -28.15
CA GLY A 504 17.34 7.20 -27.91
C GLY A 504 17.12 8.16 -29.10
N GLY A 505 16.02 8.92 -29.09
CA GLY A 505 15.93 10.13 -29.92
C GLY A 505 16.63 11.32 -29.24
N TYR A 506 17.17 12.26 -30.02
CA TYR A 506 17.70 13.55 -29.51
C TYR A 506 16.81 14.72 -29.92
N GLY A 507 16.61 15.67 -29.01
CA GLY A 507 15.80 16.85 -29.30
C GLY A 507 14.34 16.48 -29.53
N THR A 508 13.80 16.79 -30.70
CA THR A 508 12.44 16.38 -31.09
C THR A 508 12.36 15.02 -31.78
N GLY A 509 13.46 14.27 -31.86
CA GLY A 509 13.50 12.96 -32.51
C GLY A 509 12.84 11.86 -31.67
N GLY A 510 12.06 11.00 -32.35
CA GLY A 510 11.43 9.83 -31.75
C GLY A 510 12.43 8.70 -31.46
N GLY A 511 12.09 7.82 -30.52
CA GLY A 511 12.89 6.64 -30.21
C GLY A 511 12.94 5.64 -31.37
N GLY A 512 14.00 4.84 -31.44
CA GLY A 512 14.16 3.74 -32.40
C GLY A 512 14.20 2.39 -31.69
N HIS A 513 13.99 1.29 -32.44
CA HIS A 513 14.29 -0.07 -31.98
C HIS A 513 14.40 -1.05 -33.14
N GLY A 514 13.29 -1.62 -33.61
CA GLY A 514 13.24 -2.43 -34.83
C GLY A 514 13.24 -1.56 -36.08
N GLY A 515 12.56 -0.41 -36.01
CA GLY A 515 12.59 0.66 -36.99
C GLY A 515 13.23 1.92 -36.41
N ILE A 516 13.76 2.77 -37.29
CA ILE A 516 14.29 4.10 -36.95
C ILE A 516 13.13 5.00 -36.50
N GLY A 517 13.35 5.85 -35.50
CA GLY A 517 12.39 6.89 -35.10
C GLY A 517 12.19 7.95 -36.18
N GLY A 518 11.13 8.74 -36.05
CA GLY A 518 10.94 9.95 -36.83
C GLY A 518 11.90 11.06 -36.39
N ILE A 519 12.40 11.84 -37.34
CA ILE A 519 13.10 13.11 -37.03
C ILE A 519 12.03 14.18 -36.76
N GLY A 520 12.18 14.96 -35.70
CA GLY A 520 11.29 16.10 -35.44
C GLY A 520 11.72 17.36 -36.21
N SER A 521 10.84 18.35 -36.29
CA SER A 521 11.00 19.54 -37.14
C SER A 521 12.02 20.56 -36.66
N ILE A 522 12.54 20.41 -35.43
CA ILE A 522 13.51 21.35 -34.87
C ILE A 522 14.93 20.98 -35.29
N GLY A 523 15.65 21.96 -35.82
CA GLY A 523 17.03 21.82 -36.30
C GLY A 523 17.96 21.18 -35.25
N GLY A 524 18.76 20.21 -35.68
CA GLY A 524 19.67 19.46 -34.80
C GLY A 524 19.04 18.25 -34.11
N SER A 525 17.76 17.94 -34.34
CA SER A 525 17.13 16.72 -33.81
C SER A 525 17.62 15.47 -34.52
N VAL A 526 17.75 14.36 -33.79
CA VAL A 526 18.23 13.07 -34.31
C VAL A 526 17.23 11.97 -33.97
N ALA A 527 16.88 11.16 -34.96
CA ALA A 527 16.03 9.99 -34.75
C ALA A 527 16.79 8.87 -34.04
N GLY A 528 16.11 8.18 -33.13
CA GLY A 528 16.64 6.97 -32.50
C GLY A 528 16.88 5.88 -33.54
N GLN A 529 18.03 5.22 -33.45
CA GLN A 529 18.48 4.22 -34.41
C GLN A 529 17.90 2.84 -34.13
N THR A 530 17.99 1.94 -35.10
CA THR A 530 17.68 0.52 -34.89
C THR A 530 18.77 -0.17 -34.06
N TYR A 531 18.39 -1.06 -33.15
CA TYR A 531 19.34 -1.85 -32.36
C TYR A 531 18.72 -3.17 -31.89
N GLY A 532 19.55 -4.06 -31.33
CA GLY A 532 19.12 -5.38 -30.88
C GLY A 532 18.98 -6.38 -32.02
N ASN A 533 18.68 -7.63 -31.68
CA ASN A 533 18.59 -8.74 -32.63
C ASN A 533 17.12 -8.96 -33.05
N SER A 534 16.82 -8.97 -34.34
CA SER A 534 15.47 -9.23 -34.87
C SER A 534 14.99 -10.66 -34.62
N ASN A 535 15.92 -11.62 -34.58
CA ASN A 535 15.62 -13.04 -34.37
C ASN A 535 15.52 -13.37 -32.88
N ALA A 536 16.13 -12.60 -31.98
CA ALA A 536 16.07 -12.81 -30.54
C ALA A 536 16.08 -11.46 -29.80
N PRO A 537 14.98 -10.71 -29.82
CA PRO A 537 14.93 -9.40 -29.17
C PRO A 537 14.94 -9.59 -27.65
N ILE A 538 16.01 -9.13 -27.02
CA ILE A 538 16.19 -9.16 -25.55
C ILE A 538 16.27 -7.75 -24.94
N LEU A 539 16.09 -6.71 -25.75
CA LEU A 539 16.13 -5.32 -25.32
C LEU A 539 14.76 -4.67 -25.51
N PRO A 540 14.35 -3.79 -24.59
CA PRO A 540 13.15 -2.99 -24.76
C PRO A 540 13.39 -1.85 -25.75
N GLY A 541 12.31 -1.17 -26.16
CA GLY A 541 12.32 -0.02 -27.05
C GLY A 541 12.85 1.24 -26.35
N SER A 542 13.43 2.16 -27.14
CA SER A 542 14.07 3.36 -26.62
C SER A 542 13.09 4.48 -26.33
N GLY A 543 13.46 5.39 -25.42
CA GLY A 543 12.71 6.62 -25.19
C GLY A 543 12.88 7.64 -26.32
N GLY A 544 11.93 8.56 -26.44
CA GLY A 544 12.04 9.75 -27.28
C GLY A 544 12.89 10.85 -26.63
N GLY A 545 13.42 11.76 -27.45
CA GLY A 545 14.15 12.94 -26.99
C GLY A 545 13.25 14.02 -26.39
N ASN A 546 13.88 15.10 -25.89
CA ASN A 546 13.17 16.34 -25.58
C ASN A 546 13.98 17.58 -26.02
N TYR A 547 13.30 18.72 -26.18
CA TYR A 547 13.90 20.03 -26.46
C TYR A 547 13.42 21.16 -25.52
N THR A 548 12.26 21.04 -24.88
CA THR A 548 11.67 22.08 -24.01
C THR A 548 11.35 21.54 -22.63
N GLY A 549 11.78 22.26 -21.58
CA GLY A 549 11.42 21.92 -20.21
C GLY A 549 9.91 22.06 -20.01
N GLY A 550 9.23 20.95 -19.71
CA GLY A 550 7.80 20.96 -19.36
C GLY A 550 6.98 19.79 -19.92
N TYR A 551 7.44 19.13 -20.99
CA TYR A 551 6.72 17.99 -21.56
C TYR A 551 7.32 16.65 -21.10
N ALA A 552 6.48 15.74 -20.60
CA ALA A 552 6.92 14.40 -20.22
C ALA A 552 7.34 13.63 -21.49
N PRO A 553 8.59 13.16 -21.58
CA PRO A 553 9.09 12.47 -22.76
C PRO A 553 8.49 11.06 -22.83
N SER A 554 8.24 10.56 -24.03
CA SER A 554 7.63 9.26 -24.20
C SER A 554 8.61 8.12 -23.95
N GLN A 555 8.19 7.13 -23.15
CA GLN A 555 8.96 5.92 -22.86
C GLN A 555 8.81 4.92 -24.01
N GLY A 556 9.85 4.15 -24.32
CA GLY A 556 9.73 3.04 -25.26
C GLY A 556 8.84 1.92 -24.72
N GLY A 557 8.42 1.01 -25.59
CA GLY A 557 7.74 -0.23 -25.17
C GLY A 557 8.71 -1.15 -24.45
N GLY A 558 8.23 -1.90 -23.45
CA GLY A 558 9.02 -2.88 -22.72
C GLY A 558 9.31 -4.14 -23.54
N LEU A 559 9.75 -5.20 -22.87
CA LEU A 559 9.98 -6.50 -23.48
C LEU A 559 9.01 -7.53 -22.90
N VAL A 560 8.37 -8.29 -23.78
CA VAL A 560 7.66 -9.52 -23.42
C VAL A 560 8.48 -10.71 -23.91
N ARG A 561 9.07 -11.48 -22.98
CA ARG A 561 9.86 -12.68 -23.29
C ARG A 561 9.18 -13.92 -22.71
N LEU A 562 8.74 -14.80 -23.61
CA LEU A 562 7.99 -16.02 -23.32
C LEU A 562 8.82 -17.24 -23.75
N ASP A 563 9.05 -18.15 -22.82
CA ASP A 563 9.76 -19.41 -23.05
C ASP A 563 8.91 -20.58 -22.51
N ALA A 564 8.15 -21.20 -23.42
CA ALA A 564 7.25 -22.28 -23.10
C ALA A 564 7.77 -23.63 -23.62
N SER A 565 7.86 -24.64 -22.76
CA SER A 565 8.24 -26.00 -23.21
C SER A 565 7.13 -26.72 -24.00
N GLY A 566 5.88 -26.27 -23.83
CA GLY A 566 4.68 -26.80 -24.47
C GLY A 566 3.99 -25.77 -25.38
N THR A 567 2.72 -25.49 -25.08
CA THR A 567 1.83 -24.73 -25.95
C THR A 567 1.63 -23.30 -25.44
N ILE A 568 1.72 -22.33 -26.35
CA ILE A 568 1.23 -20.96 -26.12
C ILE A 568 -0.05 -20.77 -26.93
N THR A 569 -1.18 -20.58 -26.25
CA THR A 569 -2.50 -20.32 -26.84
C THR A 569 -2.83 -18.83 -26.69
N LEU A 570 -2.90 -18.12 -27.81
CA LEU A 570 -3.13 -16.67 -27.86
C LEU A 570 -4.53 -16.34 -28.41
N ASN A 571 -5.45 -15.96 -27.53
CA ASN A 571 -6.77 -15.44 -27.89
C ASN A 571 -7.02 -14.02 -27.39
N GLY A 572 -6.18 -13.52 -26.48
CA GLY A 572 -6.21 -12.16 -25.94
C GLY A 572 -5.15 -11.24 -26.54
N THR A 573 -4.55 -10.39 -25.70
CA THR A 573 -3.65 -9.33 -26.14
C THR A 573 -2.21 -9.55 -25.64
N LEU A 574 -1.23 -9.26 -26.49
CA LEU A 574 0.20 -9.33 -26.21
C LEU A 574 0.87 -8.08 -26.77
N THR A 575 1.15 -7.08 -25.92
CA THR A 575 1.55 -5.75 -26.41
C THR A 575 2.82 -5.22 -25.76
N ALA A 576 3.70 -4.63 -26.56
CA ALA A 576 4.90 -3.92 -26.17
C ALA A 576 5.05 -2.62 -26.98
N ASN A 577 3.98 -1.84 -27.11
CA ASN A 577 3.97 -0.59 -27.88
C ASN A 577 4.74 0.52 -27.16
N GLY A 578 5.28 1.47 -27.91
CA GLY A 578 5.83 2.71 -27.38
C GLY A 578 4.79 3.47 -26.57
N GLY A 579 5.19 4.02 -25.43
CA GLY A 579 4.40 5.01 -24.72
C GLY A 579 4.29 6.26 -25.59
N GLY A 580 3.16 6.95 -25.56
CA GLY A 580 2.99 8.23 -26.25
C GLY A 580 2.45 9.27 -25.29
N THR A 581 2.91 10.51 -25.43
CA THR A 581 2.26 11.68 -24.82
C THR A 581 1.63 12.54 -25.92
N ALA A 582 0.62 13.34 -25.55
CA ALA A 582 -0.04 14.26 -26.49
C ALA A 582 0.91 15.35 -27.02
N THR A 583 2.07 15.55 -26.38
CA THR A 583 3.04 16.60 -26.60
C THR A 583 4.44 16.05 -26.25
N GLY A 584 5.18 15.55 -27.24
CA GLY A 584 6.52 14.97 -27.04
C GLY A 584 6.96 14.02 -28.15
N ALA A 585 8.26 13.75 -28.23
CA ALA A 585 8.80 12.77 -29.17
C ALA A 585 8.28 11.36 -28.82
N GLY A 586 7.95 10.58 -29.84
CA GLY A 586 7.33 9.27 -29.65
C GLY A 586 8.30 8.20 -29.13
N GLY A 587 7.81 7.33 -28.25
CA GLY A 587 8.56 6.17 -27.76
C GLY A 587 8.57 5.05 -28.80
N ALA A 588 9.69 4.34 -28.93
CA ALA A 588 9.79 3.23 -29.88
C ALA A 588 8.95 2.03 -29.42
N GLY A 589 8.52 1.19 -30.35
CA GLY A 589 8.00 -0.13 -30.04
C GLY A 589 9.06 -1.00 -29.35
N GLY A 590 8.62 -1.81 -28.40
CA GLY A 590 9.42 -2.70 -27.60
C GLY A 590 9.77 -4.02 -28.29
N GLY A 591 9.99 -5.05 -27.49
CA GLY A 591 10.28 -6.41 -27.95
C GLY A 591 9.17 -7.38 -27.58
N ILE A 592 8.86 -8.31 -28.48
CA ILE A 592 8.08 -9.52 -28.17
C ILE A 592 8.89 -10.71 -28.67
N TYR A 593 9.30 -11.58 -27.76
CA TYR A 593 10.05 -12.79 -28.08
C TYR A 593 9.32 -14.01 -27.53
N ILE A 594 8.84 -14.86 -28.45
CA ILE A 594 8.10 -16.09 -28.13
C ILE A 594 8.94 -17.28 -28.54
N THR A 595 9.20 -18.19 -27.61
CA THR A 595 9.73 -19.53 -27.88
C THR A 595 8.75 -20.56 -27.36
N CYS A 596 8.31 -21.49 -28.21
CA CYS A 596 7.38 -22.54 -27.81
C CYS A 596 7.51 -23.81 -28.66
N ARG A 597 6.94 -24.91 -28.18
CA ARG A 597 6.74 -26.10 -29.03
C ARG A 597 5.59 -25.87 -30.00
N ILE A 598 4.45 -25.40 -29.49
CA ILE A 598 3.22 -25.19 -30.29
C ILE A 598 2.70 -23.77 -30.05
N LEU A 599 2.51 -23.00 -31.12
CA LEU A 599 1.75 -21.76 -31.08
C LEU A 599 0.32 -21.99 -31.58
N ALA A 600 -0.68 -21.68 -30.76
CA ALA A 600 -2.09 -21.85 -31.05
C ALA A 600 -2.89 -20.56 -30.78
N GLY A 601 -4.17 -20.56 -31.13
CA GLY A 601 -5.10 -19.44 -30.91
C GLY A 601 -5.55 -18.77 -32.21
N ASN A 602 -6.61 -17.96 -32.15
CA ASN A 602 -7.30 -17.48 -33.36
C ASN A 602 -7.63 -15.99 -33.38
N SER A 603 -7.41 -15.26 -32.29
CA SER A 603 -7.86 -13.87 -32.16
C SER A 603 -6.85 -12.96 -31.46
N ALA A 604 -5.58 -13.34 -31.42
CA ALA A 604 -4.60 -12.56 -30.67
C ALA A 604 -4.29 -11.21 -31.31
N ASN A 605 -4.21 -10.17 -30.48
CA ASN A 605 -3.64 -8.89 -30.85
C ASN A 605 -2.18 -8.80 -30.38
N ILE A 606 -1.23 -8.99 -31.30
CA ILE A 606 0.21 -9.01 -31.02
C ILE A 606 0.86 -7.76 -31.62
N THR A 607 1.30 -6.81 -30.78
CA THR A 607 1.85 -5.54 -31.27
C THR A 607 3.06 -5.02 -30.50
N ALA A 608 4.04 -4.54 -31.24
CA ALA A 608 5.18 -3.78 -30.73
C ALA A 608 5.36 -2.51 -31.59
N ARG A 609 4.33 -1.66 -31.61
CA ARG A 609 4.28 -0.46 -32.46
C ARG A 609 4.98 0.72 -31.82
N GLY A 610 5.58 1.59 -32.61
CA GLY A 610 6.02 2.90 -32.13
C GLY A 610 4.83 3.81 -31.82
N SER A 611 5.02 4.77 -30.91
CA SER A 611 3.97 5.73 -30.59
C SER A 611 3.86 6.81 -31.66
N ASN A 612 2.66 7.33 -31.88
CA ASN A 612 2.45 8.50 -32.71
C ASN A 612 3.05 9.76 -32.04
N ALA A 613 3.32 10.78 -32.84
CA ALA A 613 3.74 12.10 -32.38
C ALA A 613 2.96 13.21 -33.08
N THR A 614 2.85 14.36 -32.43
CA THR A 614 2.16 15.58 -32.89
C THR A 614 3.08 16.79 -32.69
N GLY A 615 2.71 17.98 -33.17
CA GLY A 615 3.36 19.24 -32.76
C GLY A 615 4.83 19.41 -33.16
N GLY A 616 5.24 18.89 -34.32
CA GLY A 616 6.62 18.99 -34.81
C GLY A 616 7.58 17.94 -34.23
N TYR A 617 7.07 16.95 -33.49
CA TYR A 617 7.89 15.87 -32.96
C TYR A 617 7.92 14.65 -33.88
N GLY A 618 9.05 13.94 -33.84
CA GLY A 618 9.24 12.67 -34.52
C GLY A 618 8.51 11.52 -33.81
N ALA A 619 7.83 10.67 -34.58
CA ALA A 619 7.13 9.51 -34.04
C ALA A 619 8.09 8.38 -33.66
N GLY A 620 7.65 7.44 -32.82
CA GLY A 620 8.47 6.29 -32.44
C GLY A 620 8.62 5.28 -33.57
N GLY A 621 9.80 4.70 -33.71
CA GLY A 621 10.05 3.58 -34.62
C GLY A 621 9.34 2.30 -34.14
N GLY A 622 9.03 1.41 -35.06
CA GLY A 622 8.45 0.10 -34.75
C GLY A 622 9.40 -0.79 -33.94
N GLY A 623 8.85 -1.74 -33.21
CA GLY A 623 9.58 -2.67 -32.35
C GLY A 623 10.08 -3.94 -33.05
N ARG A 624 10.40 -4.96 -32.26
CA ARG A 624 10.85 -6.27 -32.75
C ARG A 624 9.94 -7.37 -32.23
N ILE A 625 9.42 -8.20 -33.12
CA ILE A 625 8.61 -9.37 -32.79
C ILE A 625 9.28 -10.60 -33.38
N ALA A 626 9.64 -11.57 -32.54
CA ALA A 626 10.21 -12.85 -32.97
C ALA A 626 9.39 -13.99 -32.39
N VAL A 627 8.98 -14.93 -33.26
CA VAL A 627 8.17 -16.08 -32.89
C VAL A 627 8.86 -17.36 -33.34
N TRP A 628 9.41 -18.08 -32.38
CA TRP A 628 10.11 -19.34 -32.54
C TRP A 628 9.19 -20.46 -32.09
N ARG A 629 8.86 -21.35 -33.03
CA ARG A 629 7.94 -22.46 -32.78
C ARG A 629 8.34 -23.70 -33.57
N MET A 630 8.09 -24.89 -33.02
CA MET A 630 8.21 -26.14 -33.79
C MET A 630 6.97 -26.36 -34.67
N TYR A 631 5.78 -26.13 -34.10
CA TYR A 631 4.49 -26.25 -34.78
C TYR A 631 3.63 -25.02 -34.53
N HIS A 632 2.64 -24.78 -35.39
CA HIS A 632 1.58 -23.83 -35.08
C HIS A 632 0.25 -24.25 -35.67
N THR A 633 -0.82 -23.98 -34.93
CA THR A 633 -2.22 -23.97 -35.37
C THR A 633 -2.81 -22.57 -35.23
N TYR A 634 -1.96 -21.55 -35.03
CA TYR A 634 -2.37 -20.16 -34.88
C TYR A 634 -3.00 -19.64 -36.19
N THR A 635 -4.25 -19.18 -36.10
CA THR A 635 -5.02 -18.61 -37.23
C THR A 635 -5.37 -17.14 -37.03
N GLY A 636 -4.82 -16.49 -35.99
CA GLY A 636 -5.08 -15.08 -35.72
C GLY A 636 -4.35 -14.14 -36.68
N SER A 637 -4.62 -12.84 -36.55
CA SER A 637 -3.99 -11.81 -37.38
C SER A 637 -2.47 -11.79 -37.25
N ALA A 638 -1.80 -11.34 -38.30
CA ALA A 638 -0.35 -11.15 -38.30
C ALA A 638 0.09 -10.13 -37.22
N PRO A 639 1.18 -10.41 -36.48
CA PRO A 639 1.75 -9.44 -35.54
C PRO A 639 2.15 -8.12 -36.22
N SER A 640 2.08 -7.01 -35.48
CA SER A 640 2.37 -5.69 -36.03
C SER A 640 3.46 -4.96 -35.25
N ALA A 641 4.56 -4.66 -35.94
CA ALA A 641 5.65 -3.81 -35.47
C ALA A 641 5.69 -2.47 -36.22
N ALA A 642 4.53 -1.88 -36.55
CA ALA A 642 4.46 -0.63 -37.30
C ALA A 642 5.14 0.53 -36.55
N GLY A 643 5.76 1.46 -37.30
CA GLY A 643 6.18 2.73 -36.73
C GLY A 643 4.98 3.63 -36.42
N GLY A 644 5.17 4.59 -35.52
CA GLY A 644 4.16 5.60 -35.22
C GLY A 644 4.03 6.62 -36.35
N THR A 645 2.88 7.28 -36.42
CA THR A 645 2.62 8.35 -37.39
C THR A 645 2.94 9.73 -36.81
N SER A 646 3.29 10.67 -37.68
CA SER A 646 3.42 12.10 -37.34
C SER A 646 2.70 12.93 -38.39
N ALA A 647 1.88 13.90 -37.96
CA ALA A 647 1.11 14.77 -38.85
C ALA A 647 1.92 15.96 -39.38
N SER A 648 3.04 16.29 -38.73
CA SER A 648 3.80 17.53 -38.93
C SER A 648 5.31 17.31 -39.03
N SER A 649 5.76 16.07 -38.99
CA SER A 649 7.18 15.66 -39.05
C SER A 649 7.28 14.24 -39.61
N TYR A 650 8.42 13.58 -39.45
CA TYR A 650 8.63 12.26 -40.03
C TYR A 650 7.97 11.17 -39.18
N PRO A 651 7.27 10.20 -39.82
CA PRO A 651 6.80 9.00 -39.15
C PRO A 651 7.98 8.11 -38.74
N GLY A 652 7.75 7.21 -37.79
CA GLY A 652 8.70 6.16 -37.47
C GLY A 652 8.70 5.09 -38.55
N ALA A 653 9.86 4.48 -38.82
CA ALA A 653 9.94 3.34 -39.70
C ALA A 653 9.33 2.10 -39.05
N THR A 654 8.79 1.20 -39.88
CA THR A 654 8.31 -0.11 -39.43
C THR A 654 9.47 -0.94 -38.89
N GLY A 655 9.21 -1.69 -37.83
CA GLY A 655 10.16 -2.60 -37.22
C GLY A 655 10.15 -3.98 -37.87
N THR A 656 10.50 -5.00 -37.08
CA THR A 656 10.71 -6.36 -37.60
C THR A 656 9.71 -7.35 -37.02
N VAL A 657 9.22 -8.26 -37.85
CA VAL A 657 8.44 -9.43 -37.45
C VAL A 657 9.10 -10.65 -38.07
N VAL A 658 9.58 -11.57 -37.25
CA VAL A 658 10.28 -12.79 -37.67
C VAL A 658 9.52 -14.02 -37.17
N TRP A 659 9.31 -14.97 -38.06
CA TRP A 659 8.79 -16.29 -37.75
C TRP A 659 9.87 -17.34 -38.01
N VAL A 660 10.29 -18.05 -36.97
CA VAL A 660 11.36 -19.07 -37.06
C VAL A 660 10.78 -20.44 -36.75
N GLN A 661 11.02 -21.41 -37.62
CA GLN A 661 10.70 -22.81 -37.35
C GLN A 661 11.88 -23.45 -36.64
N ILE A 662 11.66 -23.89 -35.40
CA ILE A 662 12.69 -24.58 -34.63
C ILE A 662 12.82 -25.99 -35.21
N PRO A 663 14.02 -26.44 -35.60
CA PRO A 663 14.24 -27.80 -36.08
C PRO A 663 13.88 -28.84 -35.01
N PHE A 664 13.61 -30.07 -35.44
CA PHE A 664 13.38 -31.17 -34.50
C PHE A 664 14.62 -31.40 -33.63
N PRO A 665 14.46 -31.81 -32.36
CA PRO A 665 15.57 -32.31 -31.57
C PRO A 665 16.36 -33.38 -32.37
N GLY A 666 17.67 -33.19 -32.51
CA GLY A 666 18.55 -34.06 -33.31
C GLY A 666 18.78 -33.64 -34.77
N THR A 667 18.24 -32.50 -35.23
CA THR A 667 18.55 -31.97 -36.57
C THR A 667 19.92 -31.29 -36.61
N MET A 668 20.83 -31.77 -37.46
CA MET A 668 22.10 -31.09 -37.76
C MET A 668 21.87 -29.91 -38.71
N MET A 669 22.23 -28.69 -38.28
CA MET A 669 22.22 -27.50 -39.15
C MET A 669 23.62 -27.27 -39.74
N SER A 670 23.73 -27.35 -41.07
CA SER A 670 24.91 -26.91 -41.81
C SER A 670 24.71 -25.45 -42.19
N PHE A 671 25.56 -24.57 -41.65
CA PHE A 671 25.68 -23.19 -42.13
C PHE A 671 26.67 -23.18 -43.30
N LYS A 672 26.25 -22.65 -44.46
CA LYS A 672 27.14 -22.36 -45.58
C LYS A 672 27.60 -20.92 -45.52
#